data_AF-A0AAV6M133-F1
#
_entry.id   AF-A0AAV6M133-F1
#
_cell.length_a   1.000
_cell.length_b   1.000
_cell.length_c   1.000
_cell.angle_alpha   90.00
_cell.angle_beta   90.00
_cell.angle_gamma   90.00
#
_symmetry.space_group_name_H-M   'P 1'
#
loop_
_entity.id
_entity.type
_entity.pdbx_description
1 polymer ?
#
loop_
_entity_poly.entity_id
_entity_poly.type
_entity_poly.pdbx_seq_one_letter_code
_entity_poly.pdbx_strand_id
1 'polypeptide(L)'
;MAVLLEEIVKSVELWLKLIKKPEPYVDPNLDPVLLVPGVAGSILNAVHEDTGKEERVWVSILGADAKFRTDLWSFYDPSSGETVCFDPKVKIKVPDERNGLYAIDTLDPDMIIGCDSVYYFHDMIVEMTKWGFQEGKTLFGFGYDFRQSNRLPETLDLLAAKLEAVYNASGGKKINLISHSMGGLLVKCFMSLRSDIFEKYVQNWIAIAAPFQGAPGYVTSTFVSGMSFVNGWRENFFISKWSMHQLLIECPSIYELMGSPDFDWQHIPLLEVWREKLDADGNAHKMLESYSLKESVEILTESLSTNMILHDGMDIPLPFNLEILKWANETREILKNAKLPPQVKFYNIYATGLETPHTVCYGDAENPVADLQKLRYIEPKYVYVDGDGTVPVESAMADGLDAVARIGVPGEHQRVLRDHRLFRSLKHWLKAGDPDPFYDPLNDYVILPTAFEVESHVDKGLQVAALKEEWEIISNDQNKPDELCNGKPLVSSITLSRVVGDCPSSRAEACATVIVHPQKEGKQHVELNALSHSCFQLKAMVLSEEEITRLFRIRKTLMQMLKDRGYYVGDLDIDMSRNQFRNKYGDNMKREDLVINKAMRNNSSDQIYIFFPEEPKVGVKTMKTYTNRMKSENVFRAILVVQQNLTPFARTCISEISSKFHLEVFQVLLEIKLQKFCDFHIIVLIIAIFYFLSKEAELMVNVKDHVLIPEHQLLTNEEKKTLLERYTVKETQLPRIQVTDPIARYYGLKRGQVLKIIRPSETAGRYVTYRYVV
;
A
#
# COMPACT_ATOMS: atom_id res chain seq x y z
N MET A 1 38.49 -8.99 1.49
CA MET A 1 37.64 -7.84 1.92
C MET A 1 36.18 -8.24 2.12
N ALA A 2 35.60 -9.18 1.36
CA ALA A 2 34.25 -9.70 1.61
C ALA A 2 34.10 -10.41 2.98
N VAL A 3 35.11 -11.19 3.40
CA VAL A 3 35.15 -11.91 4.68
C VAL A 3 35.13 -10.97 5.90
N LEU A 4 35.69 -9.75 5.78
CA LEU A 4 35.72 -8.79 6.89
C LEU A 4 34.37 -8.12 7.10
N LEU A 5 33.56 -7.97 6.05
CA LEU A 5 32.24 -7.34 6.14
C LEU A 5 31.24 -8.28 6.82
N GLU A 6 31.31 -9.58 6.54
CA GLU A 6 30.49 -10.60 7.19
C GLU A 6 30.77 -10.71 8.70
N GLU A 7 32.04 -10.65 9.12
CA GLU A 7 32.39 -10.65 10.54
C GLU A 7 32.00 -9.35 11.25
N ILE A 8 32.07 -8.21 10.56
CA ILE A 8 31.61 -6.92 11.09
C ILE A 8 30.08 -6.93 11.23
N VAL A 9 29.34 -7.46 10.25
CA VAL A 9 27.87 -7.59 10.34
C VAL A 9 27.47 -8.54 11.46
N LYS A 10 28.09 -9.72 11.59
CA LYS A 10 27.87 -10.63 12.73
C LYS A 10 28.20 -9.98 14.08
N SER A 11 29.25 -9.15 14.13
CA SER A 11 29.63 -8.43 15.35
C SER A 11 28.64 -7.31 15.69
N VAL A 12 28.08 -6.63 14.69
CA VAL A 12 27.02 -5.62 14.85
C VAL A 12 25.70 -6.27 15.25
N GLU A 13 25.36 -7.45 14.72
CA GLU A 13 24.18 -8.23 15.14
C GLU A 13 24.30 -8.75 16.58
N LEU A 14 25.50 -9.23 16.97
CA LEU A 14 25.81 -9.58 18.36
C LEU A 14 25.73 -8.36 19.28
N TRP A 15 26.11 -7.18 18.80
CA TRP A 15 26.04 -5.92 19.54
C TRP A 15 24.60 -5.37 19.65
N LEU A 16 23.78 -5.50 18.61
CA LEU A 16 22.35 -5.15 18.66
C LEU A 16 21.54 -6.09 19.58
N LYS A 17 22.00 -7.35 19.75
CA LYS A 17 21.47 -8.28 20.77
C LYS A 17 21.84 -7.89 22.21
N LEU A 18 22.80 -6.98 22.43
CA LEU A 18 23.22 -6.51 23.76
C LEU A 18 22.45 -5.27 24.26
N ILE A 19 21.64 -4.63 23.40
CA ILE A 19 20.63 -3.68 23.86
C ILE A 19 19.54 -4.51 24.53
N LYS A 20 19.41 -4.42 25.86
CA LYS A 20 18.31 -5.07 26.59
C LYS A 20 16.99 -4.59 26.01
N LYS A 21 16.37 -5.41 25.15
CA LYS A 21 14.94 -5.29 24.85
C LYS A 21 14.22 -5.33 26.21
N PRO A 22 13.25 -4.45 26.48
CA PRO A 22 12.39 -4.62 27.65
C PRO A 22 11.88 -6.06 27.64
N GLU A 23 11.93 -6.73 28.79
CA GLU A 23 11.44 -8.11 28.88
C GLU A 23 9.99 -8.11 28.36
N PRO A 24 9.68 -8.94 27.35
CA PRO A 24 8.33 -8.97 26.80
C PRO A 24 7.37 -9.34 27.94
N TYR A 25 6.29 -8.57 28.07
CA TYR A 25 5.16 -8.97 28.90
C TYR A 25 4.67 -10.31 28.36
N VAL A 26 4.58 -11.33 29.21
CA VAL A 26 4.10 -12.66 28.85
C VAL A 26 2.94 -13.00 29.76
N ASP A 27 1.78 -13.27 29.17
CA ASP A 27 0.62 -13.79 29.88
C ASP A 27 0.48 -15.30 29.60
N PRO A 28 0.82 -16.16 30.56
CA PRO A 28 0.75 -17.61 30.38
C PRO A 28 -0.69 -18.16 30.29
N ASN A 29 -1.70 -17.33 30.62
CA ASN A 29 -3.09 -17.75 30.62
C ASN A 29 -3.77 -17.62 29.26
N LEU A 30 -3.16 -16.91 28.30
CA LEU A 30 -3.72 -16.78 26.95
C LEU A 30 -3.88 -18.14 26.26
N ASP A 31 -4.99 -18.27 25.53
CA ASP A 31 -5.25 -19.40 24.64
C ASP A 31 -4.40 -19.23 23.36
N PRO A 32 -3.84 -20.31 22.80
CA PRO A 32 -2.92 -20.22 21.68
C PRO A 32 -3.57 -19.70 20.41
N VAL A 33 -2.79 -19.01 19.59
CA VAL A 33 -3.17 -18.48 18.28
C VAL A 33 -2.32 -19.10 17.19
N LEU A 34 -2.97 -19.54 16.12
CA LEU A 34 -2.34 -19.97 14.87
C LEU A 34 -2.73 -19.04 13.73
N LEU A 35 -1.74 -18.40 13.11
CA LEU A 35 -1.93 -17.50 11.97
C LEU A 35 -1.78 -18.26 10.64
N VAL A 36 -2.74 -18.10 9.73
CA VAL A 36 -2.77 -18.74 8.40
C VAL A 36 -2.82 -17.66 7.31
N PRO A 37 -1.83 -17.62 6.39
CA PRO A 37 -1.72 -16.61 5.35
C PRO A 37 -2.67 -16.86 4.18
N GLY A 38 -2.76 -15.86 3.30
CA GLY A 38 -3.46 -15.94 2.03
C GLY A 38 -2.55 -16.36 0.87
N VAL A 39 -3.08 -16.23 -0.35
CA VAL A 39 -2.34 -16.48 -1.58
C VAL A 39 -1.08 -15.61 -1.62
N ALA A 40 0.04 -16.21 -2.00
CA ALA A 40 1.35 -15.56 -2.05
C ALA A 40 1.87 -15.01 -0.70
N GLY A 41 1.20 -15.29 0.42
CA GLY A 41 1.53 -14.81 1.76
C GLY A 41 2.49 -15.71 2.57
N SER A 42 3.06 -16.73 1.94
CA SER A 42 4.06 -17.62 2.54
C SER A 42 5.37 -17.54 1.78
N ILE A 43 6.51 -17.54 2.47
CA ILE A 43 7.83 -17.77 1.87
C ILE A 43 7.90 -19.18 1.30
N LEU A 44 8.46 -19.34 0.09
CA LEU A 44 8.75 -20.62 -0.55
C LEU A 44 10.25 -20.74 -0.84
N ASN A 45 10.82 -21.89 -0.46
CA ASN A 45 12.18 -22.28 -0.79
C ASN A 45 12.16 -23.43 -1.81
N ALA A 46 13.02 -23.36 -2.81
CA ALA A 46 13.35 -24.47 -3.69
C ALA A 46 14.48 -25.28 -3.09
N VAL A 47 14.28 -26.61 -3.03
CA VAL A 47 15.26 -27.59 -2.58
C VAL A 47 15.65 -28.43 -3.79
N HIS A 48 16.91 -28.31 -4.20
CA HIS A 48 17.49 -29.07 -5.31
C HIS A 48 17.96 -30.44 -4.80
N GLU A 49 17.33 -31.53 -5.25
CA GLU A 49 17.60 -32.89 -4.73
C GLU A 49 19.02 -33.39 -4.99
N ASP A 50 19.63 -32.97 -6.09
CA ASP A 50 20.97 -33.41 -6.51
C ASP A 50 22.10 -32.76 -5.72
N THR A 51 21.92 -31.49 -5.35
CA THR A 51 22.91 -30.69 -4.61
C THR A 51 22.58 -30.54 -3.13
N GLY A 52 21.34 -30.81 -2.73
CA GLY A 52 20.81 -30.52 -1.41
C GLY A 52 20.69 -29.02 -1.11
N LYS A 53 20.84 -28.16 -2.12
CA LYS A 53 20.85 -26.71 -1.97
C LYS A 53 19.43 -26.19 -1.77
N GLU A 54 19.21 -25.47 -0.68
CA GLU A 54 17.95 -24.78 -0.39
C GLU A 54 18.10 -23.28 -0.70
N GLU A 55 17.23 -22.74 -1.54
CA GLU A 55 17.23 -21.32 -1.93
C GLU A 55 15.82 -20.72 -1.83
N ARG A 56 15.70 -19.49 -1.33
CA ARG A 56 14.43 -18.77 -1.36
C ARG A 56 14.09 -18.36 -2.80
N VAL A 57 12.92 -18.78 -3.25
CA VAL A 57 12.38 -18.46 -4.58
C VAL A 57 11.18 -17.51 -4.53
N TRP A 58 10.51 -17.43 -3.37
CA TRP A 58 9.44 -16.48 -3.11
C TRP A 58 9.40 -16.07 -1.63
N VAL A 59 9.24 -14.80 -1.24
CA VAL A 59 9.42 -13.59 -2.06
C VAL A 59 10.91 -13.23 -2.10
N SER A 60 11.38 -12.82 -3.27
CA SER A 60 12.71 -12.25 -3.47
C SER A 60 12.59 -11.03 -4.37
N ILE A 61 13.28 -9.93 -4.05
CA ILE A 61 13.32 -8.71 -4.87
C ILE A 61 14.57 -8.65 -5.75
N LEU A 62 15.66 -9.36 -5.45
CA LEU A 62 16.92 -9.27 -6.22
C LEU A 62 17.16 -10.53 -7.05
N GLY A 63 17.23 -10.38 -8.38
CA GLY A 63 17.47 -11.49 -9.31
C GLY A 63 16.34 -12.54 -9.34
N ALA A 64 15.18 -12.18 -8.78
CA ALA A 64 14.08 -13.09 -8.51
C ALA A 64 13.45 -13.67 -9.77
N ASP A 65 13.30 -12.88 -10.85
CA ASP A 65 12.65 -13.36 -12.07
C ASP A 65 13.38 -14.54 -12.72
N ALA A 66 14.72 -14.53 -12.73
CA ALA A 66 15.49 -15.64 -13.29
C ALA A 66 15.31 -16.92 -12.46
N LYS A 67 15.44 -16.82 -11.13
CA LYS A 67 15.28 -17.95 -10.21
C LYS A 67 13.85 -18.48 -10.18
N PHE A 68 12.88 -17.58 -10.24
CA PHE A 68 11.46 -17.90 -10.29
C PHE A 68 11.14 -18.74 -11.52
N ARG A 69 11.69 -18.36 -12.69
CA ARG A 69 11.50 -19.11 -13.94
C ARG A 69 12.19 -20.47 -13.96
N THR A 70 13.32 -20.63 -13.28
CA THR A 70 14.02 -21.93 -13.22
C THR A 70 13.40 -22.87 -12.20
N ASP A 71 13.05 -22.36 -11.02
CA ASP A 71 12.81 -23.21 -9.86
C ASP A 71 11.34 -23.25 -9.42
N LEU A 72 10.51 -22.28 -9.84
CA LEU A 72 9.12 -22.18 -9.38
C LEU A 72 8.07 -22.40 -10.49
N TRP A 73 8.43 -22.16 -11.76
CA TRP A 73 7.56 -22.50 -12.89
C TRP A 73 7.18 -24.00 -12.86
N SER A 74 5.91 -24.27 -13.11
CA SER A 74 5.28 -25.54 -12.76
C SER A 74 4.22 -25.94 -13.78
N PHE A 75 3.88 -27.22 -13.78
CA PHE A 75 2.69 -27.77 -14.44
C PHE A 75 1.79 -28.42 -13.39
N TYR A 76 0.49 -28.41 -13.65
CA TYR A 76 -0.44 -29.22 -12.90
C TYR A 76 -0.40 -30.67 -13.38
N ASP A 77 -0.28 -31.62 -12.46
CA ASP A 77 -0.39 -33.05 -12.72
C ASP A 77 -1.80 -33.54 -12.31
N PRO A 78 -2.69 -33.84 -13.28
CA PRO A 78 -4.06 -34.29 -12.98
C PRO A 78 -4.13 -35.63 -12.26
N SER A 79 -3.07 -36.43 -12.27
CA SER A 79 -3.05 -37.75 -11.63
C SER A 79 -2.85 -37.65 -10.12
N SER A 80 -2.05 -36.70 -9.66
CA SER A 80 -1.82 -36.39 -8.26
C SER A 80 -2.73 -35.27 -7.74
N GLY A 81 -3.15 -34.35 -8.61
CA GLY A 81 -3.83 -33.12 -8.24
C GLY A 81 -2.87 -32.03 -7.73
N GLU A 82 -1.56 -32.20 -7.96
CA GLU A 82 -0.50 -31.31 -7.50
C GLU A 82 0.03 -30.40 -8.61
N THR A 83 0.46 -29.21 -8.23
CA THR A 83 1.29 -28.35 -9.06
C THR A 83 2.77 -28.66 -8.79
N VAL A 84 3.47 -29.18 -9.78
CA VAL A 84 4.86 -29.65 -9.67
C VAL A 84 5.79 -28.80 -10.54
N CYS A 85 7.02 -28.56 -10.08
CA CYS A 85 7.99 -27.76 -10.81
C CYS A 85 8.41 -28.42 -12.14
N PHE A 86 8.78 -27.62 -13.14
CA PHE A 86 9.26 -28.16 -14.43
C PHE A 86 10.53 -29.01 -14.28
N ASP A 87 11.46 -28.59 -13.43
CA ASP A 87 12.58 -29.46 -13.04
C ASP A 87 12.11 -30.45 -11.98
N PRO A 88 12.02 -31.76 -12.29
CA PRO A 88 11.56 -32.77 -11.34
C PRO A 88 12.50 -32.96 -10.14
N LYS A 89 13.72 -32.41 -10.19
CA LYS A 89 14.68 -32.43 -9.07
C LYS A 89 14.47 -31.28 -8.09
N VAL A 90 13.60 -30.33 -8.41
CA VAL A 90 13.30 -29.21 -7.53
C VAL A 90 12.02 -29.51 -6.75
N LYS A 91 12.14 -29.47 -5.42
CA LYS A 91 11.00 -29.57 -4.52
C LYS A 91 10.78 -28.25 -3.80
N ILE A 92 9.52 -27.84 -3.69
CA ILE A 92 9.16 -26.64 -2.93
C ILE A 92 8.92 -27.01 -1.47
N LYS A 93 9.51 -26.21 -0.59
CA LYS A 93 9.41 -26.35 0.85
C LYS A 93 9.05 -25.00 1.45
N VAL A 94 8.15 -25.03 2.42
CA VAL A 94 7.81 -23.86 3.23
C VAL A 94 8.67 -23.88 4.49
N PRO A 95 9.31 -22.76 4.86
CA PRO A 95 10.10 -22.67 6.08
C PRO A 95 9.22 -22.78 7.35
N ASP A 96 9.69 -23.49 8.39
CA ASP A 96 8.97 -23.61 9.68
C ASP A 96 9.71 -22.91 10.85
N GLU A 97 10.72 -22.08 10.55
CA GLU A 97 11.44 -21.32 11.57
C GLU A 97 10.49 -20.39 12.34
N ARG A 98 10.88 -20.07 13.59
CA ARG A 98 10.02 -19.35 14.54
C ARG A 98 8.62 -19.97 14.66
N ASN A 99 8.56 -21.30 14.63
CA ASN A 99 7.32 -22.08 14.71
C ASN A 99 6.33 -21.70 13.59
N GLY A 100 6.85 -21.50 12.38
CA GLY A 100 6.11 -21.12 11.17
C GLY A 100 5.78 -19.63 11.05
N LEU A 101 6.12 -18.81 12.03
CA LEU A 101 5.95 -17.34 11.93
C LEU A 101 6.91 -16.73 10.90
N TYR A 102 8.11 -17.29 10.74
CA TYR A 102 9.08 -16.76 9.79
C TYR A 102 8.55 -16.73 8.36
N ALA A 103 7.82 -17.77 7.94
CA ALA A 103 7.27 -17.86 6.59
C ALA A 103 6.20 -16.79 6.27
N ILE A 104 5.62 -16.15 7.28
CA ILE A 104 4.43 -15.29 7.11
C ILE A 104 4.60 -13.88 7.71
N ASP A 105 5.71 -13.61 8.40
CA ASP A 105 5.98 -12.35 9.09
C ASP A 105 6.32 -11.23 8.08
N THR A 106 7.49 -11.33 7.45
CA THR A 106 8.01 -10.40 6.45
C THR A 106 8.34 -11.18 5.19
N LEU A 107 7.68 -10.87 4.07
CA LEU A 107 7.74 -11.69 2.85
C LEU A 107 9.12 -11.64 2.17
N ASP A 108 9.84 -10.50 2.23
CA ASP A 108 11.26 -10.39 1.82
C ASP A 108 12.13 -9.79 2.95
N PRO A 109 12.73 -10.62 3.82
CA PRO A 109 13.61 -10.18 4.89
C PRO A 109 15.02 -9.74 4.42
N ASP A 110 15.42 -10.04 3.17
CA ASP A 110 16.78 -9.72 2.68
C ASP A 110 16.88 -8.31 2.08
N MET A 111 15.75 -7.59 2.01
CA MET A 111 15.72 -6.18 1.59
C MET A 111 16.30 -5.28 2.70
N ILE A 112 17.57 -4.88 2.53
CA ILE A 112 18.35 -4.04 3.48
C ILE A 112 17.76 -2.62 3.68
N ILE A 113 16.83 -2.18 2.83
CA ILE A 113 16.18 -0.87 2.93
C ILE A 113 14.79 -1.06 3.52
N GLY A 114 14.60 -0.60 4.77
CA GLY A 114 13.35 -0.66 5.52
C GLY A 114 12.18 -0.01 4.79
N CYS A 115 11.51 -0.79 3.97
CA CYS A 115 10.30 -0.42 3.26
C CYS A 115 9.19 -1.26 3.89
N ASP A 116 8.22 -0.61 4.54
CA ASP A 116 7.01 -1.22 5.11
C ASP A 116 6.21 -2.04 4.08
N SER A 117 6.60 -2.04 2.80
CA SER A 117 5.98 -2.74 1.67
C SER A 117 6.22 -4.26 1.60
N VAL A 118 7.00 -4.86 2.50
CA VAL A 118 7.22 -6.33 2.53
C VAL A 118 6.67 -7.01 3.79
N TYR A 119 6.12 -6.24 4.73
CA TYR A 119 5.46 -6.79 5.92
C TYR A 119 4.11 -7.41 5.57
N TYR A 120 3.85 -8.60 6.09
CA TYR A 120 2.57 -9.26 5.94
C TYR A 120 1.86 -9.39 7.29
N PHE A 121 2.17 -10.41 8.10
CA PHE A 121 1.69 -10.49 9.49
C PHE A 121 2.57 -9.72 10.50
N HIS A 122 3.68 -9.11 10.07
CA HIS A 122 4.65 -8.44 10.97
C HIS A 122 3.99 -7.58 12.05
N ASP A 123 3.15 -6.61 11.65
CA ASP A 123 2.53 -5.67 12.58
C ASP A 123 1.57 -6.37 13.55
N MET A 124 0.84 -7.38 13.07
CA MET A 124 -0.01 -8.21 13.92
C MET A 124 0.80 -9.01 14.93
N ILE A 125 1.90 -9.66 14.51
CA ILE A 125 2.80 -10.41 15.40
C ILE A 125 3.38 -9.49 16.48
N VAL A 126 3.80 -8.28 16.09
CA VAL A 126 4.32 -7.26 17.00
C VAL A 126 3.25 -6.85 18.02
N GLU A 127 2.02 -6.56 17.58
CA GLU A 127 0.94 -6.19 18.50
C GLU A 127 0.54 -7.33 19.44
N MET A 128 0.40 -8.56 18.93
CA MET A 128 0.09 -9.72 19.78
C MET A 128 1.17 -9.98 20.82
N THR A 129 2.45 -9.79 20.47
CA THR A 129 3.56 -9.88 21.43
C THR A 129 3.42 -8.83 22.53
N LYS A 130 2.97 -7.60 22.21
CA LYS A 130 2.67 -6.57 23.22
C LYS A 130 1.48 -6.95 24.12
N TRP A 131 0.53 -7.73 23.62
CA TRP A 131 -0.64 -8.18 24.40
C TRP A 131 -0.33 -9.35 25.35
N GLY A 132 0.87 -9.92 25.30
CA GLY A 132 1.29 -11.01 26.19
C GLY A 132 1.52 -12.35 25.49
N PHE A 133 1.32 -12.44 24.17
CA PHE A 133 1.55 -13.66 23.42
C PHE A 133 3.05 -13.98 23.29
N GLN A 134 3.39 -15.26 23.29
CA GLN A 134 4.76 -15.76 23.21
C GLN A 134 4.92 -16.72 22.03
N GLU A 135 5.86 -16.40 21.13
CA GLU A 135 6.23 -17.28 20.01
C GLU A 135 6.59 -18.69 20.48
N GLY A 136 6.02 -19.70 19.83
CA GLY A 136 6.28 -21.11 20.16
C GLY A 136 5.61 -21.64 21.42
N LYS A 137 4.81 -20.81 22.12
CA LYS A 137 3.97 -21.25 23.22
C LYS A 137 2.50 -20.87 23.07
N THR A 138 2.23 -19.62 22.72
CA THR A 138 0.86 -19.12 22.51
C THR A 138 0.68 -18.40 21.17
N LEU A 139 1.75 -18.18 20.41
CA LEU A 139 1.68 -17.60 19.06
C LEU A 139 2.48 -18.44 18.07
N PHE A 140 1.84 -18.81 16.97
CA PHE A 140 2.36 -19.71 15.95
C PHE A 140 1.91 -19.25 14.56
N GLY A 141 2.67 -19.62 13.54
CA GLY A 141 2.32 -19.41 12.13
C GLY A 141 2.22 -20.71 11.37
N PHE A 142 1.44 -20.73 10.29
CA PHE A 142 1.35 -21.85 9.36
C PHE A 142 1.46 -21.33 7.93
N GLY A 143 2.69 -21.24 7.42
CA GLY A 143 2.91 -21.08 5.98
C GLY A 143 2.56 -22.36 5.23
N TYR A 144 2.13 -22.22 3.98
CA TYR A 144 1.84 -23.35 3.09
C TYR A 144 2.15 -23.00 1.63
N ASP A 145 2.28 -24.02 0.78
CA ASP A 145 2.47 -23.83 -0.66
C ASP A 145 1.18 -23.33 -1.29
N PHE A 146 1.10 -22.01 -1.48
CA PHE A 146 -0.11 -21.34 -1.98
C PHE A 146 -0.42 -21.67 -3.45
N ARG A 147 0.43 -22.40 -4.16
CA ARG A 147 0.16 -22.85 -5.54
C ARG A 147 -0.86 -23.99 -5.56
N GLN A 148 -0.83 -24.82 -4.53
CA GLN A 148 -1.64 -26.04 -4.43
C GLN A 148 -3.11 -25.76 -4.15
N SER A 149 -3.96 -26.73 -4.46
CA SER A 149 -5.38 -26.70 -4.09
C SER A 149 -5.57 -26.58 -2.58
N ASN A 150 -6.57 -25.79 -2.15
CA ASN A 150 -6.96 -25.65 -0.75
C ASN A 150 -7.49 -26.96 -0.13
N ARG A 151 -7.79 -27.98 -0.95
CA ARG A 151 -8.20 -29.31 -0.51
C ARG A 151 -7.16 -30.41 -0.79
N LEU A 152 -5.93 -30.05 -1.12
CA LEU A 152 -4.85 -31.02 -1.32
C LEU A 152 -4.59 -31.80 -0.02
N PRO A 153 -4.70 -33.15 0.00
CA PRO A 153 -4.56 -33.94 1.22
C PRO A 153 -3.29 -33.66 2.02
N GLU A 154 -2.16 -33.50 1.32
CA GLU A 154 -0.85 -33.22 1.88
C GLU A 154 -0.85 -31.92 2.69
N THR A 155 -1.42 -30.84 2.14
CA THR A 155 -1.56 -29.54 2.82
C THR A 155 -2.48 -29.65 4.04
N LEU A 156 -3.59 -30.41 3.92
CA LEU A 156 -4.51 -30.63 5.03
C LEU A 156 -3.87 -31.45 6.15
N ASP A 157 -3.08 -32.47 5.82
CA ASP A 157 -2.35 -33.28 6.80
C ASP A 157 -1.27 -32.46 7.53
N LEU A 158 -0.57 -31.57 6.82
CA LEU A 158 0.35 -30.62 7.45
C LEU A 158 -0.36 -29.67 8.41
N LEU A 159 -1.55 -29.17 8.05
CA LEU A 159 -2.35 -28.33 8.95
C LEU A 159 -2.84 -29.11 10.18
N ALA A 160 -3.29 -30.36 10.00
CA ALA A 160 -3.67 -31.23 11.11
C ALA A 160 -2.50 -31.46 12.08
N ALA A 161 -1.31 -31.78 11.56
CA ALA A 161 -0.10 -31.97 12.36
C ALA A 161 0.30 -30.67 13.09
N LYS A 162 0.16 -29.51 12.42
CA LYS A 162 0.44 -28.21 13.04
C LYS A 162 -0.52 -27.91 14.19
N LEU A 163 -1.83 -28.15 14.02
CA LEU A 163 -2.83 -27.97 15.08
C LEU A 163 -2.52 -28.85 16.30
N GLU A 164 -2.16 -30.12 16.08
CA GLU A 164 -1.75 -31.00 17.17
C GLU A 164 -0.48 -30.51 17.88
N ALA A 165 0.54 -30.10 17.12
CA ALA A 165 1.79 -29.56 17.67
C ALA A 165 1.53 -28.31 18.53
N VAL A 166 0.69 -27.38 18.05
CA VAL A 166 0.31 -26.17 18.78
C VAL A 166 -0.46 -26.52 20.04
N TYR A 167 -1.46 -27.41 19.96
CA TYR A 167 -2.24 -27.86 21.10
C TYR A 167 -1.34 -28.43 22.22
N ASN A 168 -0.39 -29.29 21.84
CA ASN A 168 0.57 -29.89 22.77
C ASN A 168 1.53 -28.86 23.37
N ALA A 169 2.10 -27.97 22.54
CA ALA A 169 3.00 -26.90 23.00
C ALA A 169 2.31 -25.90 23.96
N SER A 170 0.99 -25.76 23.83
CA SER A 170 0.17 -24.83 24.61
C SER A 170 -0.44 -25.47 25.87
N GLY A 171 0.01 -26.67 26.24
CA GLY A 171 -0.47 -27.37 27.45
C GLY A 171 -1.89 -27.92 27.32
N GLY A 172 -2.33 -28.25 26.10
CA GLY A 172 -3.65 -28.83 25.83
C GLY A 172 -4.79 -27.81 25.76
N LYS A 173 -4.48 -26.52 25.54
CA LYS A 173 -5.48 -25.49 25.28
C LYS A 173 -5.92 -25.55 23.81
N LYS A 174 -7.23 -25.36 23.57
CA LYS A 174 -7.77 -25.22 22.21
C LYS A 174 -7.29 -23.91 21.56
N ILE A 175 -7.30 -23.88 20.25
CA ILE A 175 -6.60 -22.90 19.42
C ILE A 175 -7.57 -21.86 18.85
N ASN A 176 -7.14 -20.61 18.86
CA ASN A 176 -7.71 -19.51 18.10
C ASN A 176 -7.05 -19.47 16.73
N LEU A 177 -7.77 -19.86 15.69
CA LEU A 177 -7.27 -19.87 14.32
C LEU A 177 -7.60 -18.54 13.65
N ILE A 178 -6.59 -17.81 13.17
CA ILE A 178 -6.77 -16.54 12.45
C ILE A 178 -6.27 -16.74 11.02
N SER A 179 -7.17 -16.64 10.06
CA SER A 179 -6.84 -16.84 8.64
C SER A 179 -7.08 -15.56 7.84
N HIS A 180 -6.21 -15.26 6.89
CA HIS A 180 -6.35 -14.12 6.00
C HIS A 180 -6.56 -14.55 4.54
N SER A 181 -7.44 -13.85 3.82
CA SER A 181 -7.65 -14.03 2.37
C SER A 181 -7.90 -15.51 2.02
N MET A 182 -7.19 -16.07 1.03
CA MET A 182 -7.31 -17.47 0.62
C MET A 182 -7.07 -18.48 1.77
N GLY A 183 -6.33 -18.11 2.82
CA GLY A 183 -6.18 -18.95 4.01
C GLY A 183 -7.52 -19.28 4.66
N GLY A 184 -8.52 -18.41 4.53
CA GLY A 184 -9.88 -18.68 4.97
C GLY A 184 -10.54 -19.82 4.17
N LEU A 185 -10.24 -19.94 2.88
CA LEU A 185 -10.72 -21.05 2.04
C LEU A 185 -10.04 -22.36 2.42
N LEU A 186 -8.71 -22.35 2.64
CA LEU A 186 -7.96 -23.50 3.16
C LEU A 186 -8.55 -24.00 4.48
N VAL A 187 -8.78 -23.10 5.44
CA VAL A 187 -9.37 -23.45 6.73
C VAL A 187 -10.79 -23.99 6.58
N LYS A 188 -11.61 -23.41 5.68
CA LYS A 188 -12.97 -23.89 5.42
C LYS A 188 -12.98 -25.28 4.78
N CYS A 189 -12.07 -25.54 3.83
CA CYS A 189 -11.85 -26.88 3.27
C CYS A 189 -11.44 -27.88 4.36
N PHE A 190 -10.47 -27.51 5.19
CA PHE A 190 -10.02 -28.34 6.30
C PHE A 190 -11.15 -28.66 7.29
N MET A 191 -11.93 -27.65 7.69
CA MET A 191 -13.09 -27.82 8.56
C MET A 191 -14.12 -28.78 7.94
N SER A 192 -14.36 -28.70 6.63
CA SER A 192 -15.32 -29.58 5.95
C SER A 192 -14.83 -31.02 5.79
N LEU A 193 -13.53 -31.21 5.54
CA LEU A 193 -12.96 -32.54 5.23
C LEU A 193 -12.36 -33.25 6.45
N ARG A 194 -12.00 -32.51 7.50
CA ARG A 194 -11.35 -32.97 8.74
C ARG A 194 -12.03 -32.36 9.97
N SER A 195 -13.36 -32.38 9.95
CA SER A 195 -14.23 -31.76 10.95
C SER A 195 -13.95 -32.24 12.38
N ASP A 196 -13.64 -33.52 12.55
CA ASP A 196 -13.28 -34.14 13.84
C ASP A 196 -11.99 -33.56 14.43
N ILE A 197 -10.96 -33.38 13.59
CA ILE A 197 -9.68 -32.77 13.99
C ILE A 197 -9.89 -31.28 14.28
N PHE A 198 -10.66 -30.60 13.43
CA PHE A 198 -10.98 -29.19 13.60
C PHE A 198 -11.72 -28.93 14.92
N GLU A 199 -12.78 -29.67 15.22
CA GLU A 199 -13.54 -29.53 16.47
C GLU A 199 -12.71 -29.90 17.71
N LYS A 200 -11.80 -30.88 17.57
CA LYS A 200 -10.90 -31.30 18.65
C LYS A 200 -9.96 -30.17 19.07
N TYR A 201 -9.30 -29.52 18.10
CA TYR A 201 -8.22 -28.59 18.39
C TYR A 201 -8.60 -27.11 18.35
N VAL A 202 -9.60 -26.71 17.55
CA VAL A 202 -9.96 -25.30 17.35
C VAL A 202 -11.11 -24.90 18.29
N GLN A 203 -11.01 -23.71 18.86
CA GLN A 203 -12.06 -23.10 19.69
C GLN A 203 -12.75 -21.94 18.97
N ASN A 204 -11.95 -21.05 18.40
CA ASN A 204 -12.43 -19.90 17.63
C ASN A 204 -11.73 -19.90 16.27
N TRP A 205 -12.48 -19.60 15.22
CA TRP A 205 -11.92 -19.29 13.90
C TRP A 205 -12.30 -17.86 13.51
N ILE A 206 -11.31 -17.03 13.23
CA ILE A 206 -11.45 -15.65 12.79
C ILE A 206 -10.95 -15.57 11.34
N ALA A 207 -11.86 -15.36 10.39
CA ALA A 207 -11.51 -15.13 8.99
C ALA A 207 -11.41 -13.63 8.72
N ILE A 208 -10.34 -13.20 8.05
CA ILE A 208 -10.08 -11.80 7.69
C ILE A 208 -9.99 -11.70 6.17
N ALA A 209 -10.83 -10.88 5.54
CA ALA A 209 -10.88 -10.61 4.11
C ALA A 209 -10.92 -11.89 3.24
N ALA A 210 -11.59 -12.94 3.71
CA ALA A 210 -11.63 -14.23 3.02
C ALA A 210 -12.61 -14.19 1.82
N PRO A 211 -12.17 -14.53 0.59
CA PRO A 211 -13.02 -14.47 -0.61
C PRO A 211 -13.91 -15.71 -0.74
N PHE A 212 -14.94 -15.85 0.10
CA PHE A 212 -15.76 -17.07 0.16
C PHE A 212 -16.47 -17.42 -1.15
N GLN A 213 -16.75 -16.43 -2.02
CA GLN A 213 -17.30 -16.63 -3.36
C GLN A 213 -16.34 -16.24 -4.48
N GLY A 214 -15.05 -16.06 -4.15
CA GLY A 214 -14.00 -15.66 -5.08
C GLY A 214 -13.86 -14.14 -5.27
N ALA A 215 -12.92 -13.76 -6.14
CA ALA A 215 -12.58 -12.37 -6.48
C ALA A 215 -12.66 -12.19 -8.01
N PRO A 216 -13.87 -12.08 -8.58
CA PRO A 216 -14.13 -12.28 -10.01
C PRO A 216 -13.34 -11.34 -10.94
N GLY A 217 -13.25 -10.05 -10.63
CA GLY A 217 -12.56 -9.10 -11.51
C GLY A 217 -11.04 -9.31 -11.52
N TYR A 218 -10.44 -9.37 -10.33
CA TYR A 218 -8.99 -9.50 -10.20
C TYR A 218 -8.50 -10.85 -10.75
N VAL A 219 -9.18 -11.95 -10.43
CA VAL A 219 -8.81 -13.31 -10.85
C VAL A 219 -9.03 -13.52 -12.35
N THR A 220 -10.15 -13.04 -12.93
CA THR A 220 -10.38 -13.14 -14.37
C THR A 220 -9.30 -12.41 -15.17
N SER A 221 -8.89 -11.22 -14.74
CA SER A 221 -7.81 -10.49 -15.41
C SER A 221 -6.43 -11.13 -15.25
N THR A 222 -6.22 -11.88 -14.15
CA THR A 222 -4.98 -12.62 -13.90
C THR A 222 -4.73 -13.71 -14.94
N PHE A 223 -5.76 -14.45 -15.35
CA PHE A 223 -5.65 -15.50 -16.38
C PHE A 223 -5.29 -14.97 -17.76
N VAL A 224 -5.65 -13.72 -18.08
CA VAL A 224 -5.42 -13.15 -19.41
C VAL A 224 -4.14 -12.33 -19.42
N SER A 225 -4.01 -11.40 -18.48
CA SER A 225 -2.98 -10.37 -18.52
C SER A 225 -1.84 -10.60 -17.54
N GLY A 226 -1.96 -11.58 -16.63
CA GLY A 226 -1.06 -11.80 -15.51
C GLY A 226 -1.32 -10.90 -14.32
N MET A 227 -0.60 -11.15 -13.22
CA MET A 227 -0.67 -10.37 -11.99
C MET A 227 0.67 -9.68 -11.71
N SER A 228 0.63 -8.44 -11.25
CA SER A 228 1.78 -7.77 -10.62
C SER A 228 1.42 -7.42 -9.18
N PHE A 229 2.28 -7.80 -8.24
CA PHE A 229 2.11 -7.49 -6.81
C PHE A 229 2.75 -6.15 -6.40
N VAL A 230 3.42 -5.50 -7.35
CA VAL A 230 4.09 -4.21 -7.16
C VAL A 230 3.73 -3.33 -8.34
N ASN A 231 3.46 -2.04 -8.11
CA ASN A 231 3.11 -1.09 -9.16
C ASN A 231 4.26 -0.10 -9.44
N GLY A 232 4.37 0.36 -10.68
CA GLY A 232 5.30 1.43 -11.09
C GLY A 232 6.73 0.93 -11.28
N TRP A 233 7.73 1.80 -11.03
CA TRP A 233 9.14 1.50 -11.38
C TRP A 233 9.72 0.25 -10.69
N ARG A 234 9.16 -0.14 -9.54
CA ARG A 234 9.56 -1.31 -8.74
C ARG A 234 9.19 -2.64 -9.43
N GLU A 235 8.23 -2.65 -10.36
CA GLU A 235 7.90 -3.80 -11.21
C GLU A 235 9.14 -4.33 -11.96
N ASN A 236 10.03 -3.44 -12.37
CA ASN A 236 11.24 -3.80 -13.12
C ASN A 236 12.30 -4.54 -12.29
N PHE A 237 12.15 -4.52 -10.96
CA PHE A 237 13.03 -5.23 -10.03
C PHE A 237 12.35 -6.50 -9.48
N PHE A 238 11.05 -6.66 -9.71
CA PHE A 238 10.28 -7.80 -9.22
C PHE A 238 10.07 -8.86 -10.30
N ILE A 239 9.38 -9.96 -9.96
CA ILE A 239 9.00 -10.99 -10.94
C ILE A 239 8.10 -10.36 -12.00
N SER A 240 8.43 -10.59 -13.28
CA SER A 240 7.67 -9.95 -14.37
C SER A 240 6.23 -10.46 -14.39
N LYS A 241 5.30 -9.58 -14.80
CA LYS A 241 3.86 -9.92 -14.94
C LYS A 241 3.65 -11.18 -15.78
N TRP A 242 4.48 -11.36 -16.82
CA TRP A 242 4.44 -12.55 -17.68
C TRP A 242 4.99 -13.79 -16.96
N SER A 243 6.14 -13.71 -16.29
CA SER A 243 6.66 -14.84 -15.51
C SER A 243 5.64 -15.33 -14.47
N MET A 244 5.00 -14.39 -13.78
CA MET A 244 3.94 -14.68 -12.80
C MET A 244 2.72 -15.33 -13.47
N HIS A 245 2.25 -14.77 -14.59
CA HIS A 245 1.13 -15.34 -15.36
C HIS A 245 1.34 -16.84 -15.66
N GLN A 246 2.53 -17.22 -16.13
CA GLN A 246 2.82 -18.62 -16.48
C GLN A 246 2.77 -19.56 -15.26
N LEU A 247 3.16 -19.08 -14.08
CA LEU A 247 2.99 -19.85 -12.85
C LEU A 247 1.50 -19.99 -12.49
N LEU A 248 0.78 -18.87 -12.46
CA LEU A 248 -0.58 -18.82 -11.91
C LEU A 248 -1.60 -19.62 -12.74
N ILE A 249 -1.38 -19.76 -14.05
CA ILE A 249 -2.22 -20.61 -14.93
C ILE A 249 -2.20 -22.09 -14.52
N GLU A 250 -1.13 -22.55 -13.86
CA GLU A 250 -0.99 -23.96 -13.45
C GLU A 250 -1.19 -24.14 -11.94
N CYS A 251 -1.75 -23.14 -11.25
CA CYS A 251 -2.02 -23.16 -9.81
C CYS A 251 -3.51 -23.40 -9.51
N PRO A 252 -3.92 -24.56 -8.98
CA PRO A 252 -5.30 -24.82 -8.57
C PRO A 252 -5.90 -23.80 -7.62
N SER A 253 -5.08 -23.24 -6.73
CA SER A 253 -5.50 -22.18 -5.81
C SER A 253 -6.10 -20.96 -6.52
N ILE A 254 -5.60 -20.60 -7.71
CA ILE A 254 -6.07 -19.44 -8.47
C ILE A 254 -7.44 -19.72 -9.12
N TYR A 255 -7.67 -20.94 -9.57
CA TYR A 255 -8.98 -21.38 -10.08
C TYR A 255 -10.05 -21.46 -8.97
N GLU A 256 -9.62 -21.77 -7.74
CA GLU A 256 -10.48 -21.77 -6.56
C GLU A 256 -10.85 -20.36 -6.10
N LEU A 257 -10.11 -19.33 -6.52
CA LEU A 257 -10.43 -17.91 -6.29
C LEU A 257 -11.34 -17.30 -7.37
N MET A 258 -11.66 -18.02 -8.44
CA MET A 258 -12.60 -17.53 -9.45
C MET A 258 -13.98 -17.26 -8.84
N GLY A 259 -14.69 -16.28 -9.40
CA GLY A 259 -16.06 -15.98 -9.00
C GLY A 259 -16.95 -17.22 -9.09
N SER A 260 -17.73 -17.47 -8.04
CA SER A 260 -18.68 -18.58 -7.99
C SER A 260 -19.84 -18.34 -8.96
N PRO A 261 -20.05 -19.20 -9.97
CA PRO A 261 -21.09 -18.99 -10.97
C PRO A 261 -22.49 -19.40 -10.48
N ASP A 262 -22.58 -20.09 -9.34
CA ASP A 262 -23.84 -20.54 -8.72
C ASP A 262 -24.17 -19.71 -7.47
N PHE A 263 -23.43 -18.62 -7.23
CA PHE A 263 -23.73 -17.64 -6.21
C PHE A 263 -24.63 -16.53 -6.78
N ASP A 264 -25.63 -16.13 -6.01
CA ASP A 264 -26.57 -15.07 -6.37
C ASP A 264 -25.94 -13.69 -6.09
N TRP A 265 -25.03 -13.26 -6.97
CA TRP A 265 -24.39 -11.96 -6.90
C TRP A 265 -25.42 -10.82 -7.02
N GLN A 266 -25.24 -9.73 -6.25
CA GLN A 266 -26.09 -8.54 -6.36
C GLN A 266 -26.00 -7.92 -7.76
N HIS A 267 -24.79 -7.89 -8.30
CA HIS A 267 -24.50 -7.61 -9.69
C HIS A 267 -23.74 -8.80 -10.28
N ILE A 268 -24.19 -9.33 -11.41
CA ILE A 268 -23.52 -10.50 -12.01
C ILE A 268 -22.14 -10.08 -12.52
N PRO A 269 -21.03 -10.70 -12.08
CA PRO A 269 -19.70 -10.43 -12.63
C PRO A 269 -19.62 -10.94 -14.06
N LEU A 270 -19.07 -10.11 -14.95
CA LEU A 270 -18.96 -10.40 -16.37
C LEU A 270 -17.50 -10.32 -16.84
N LEU A 271 -17.19 -11.06 -17.90
CA LEU A 271 -16.09 -10.78 -18.80
C LEU A 271 -16.66 -10.08 -20.02
N GLU A 272 -16.21 -8.88 -20.32
CA GLU A 272 -16.69 -8.09 -21.44
C GLU A 272 -15.58 -7.84 -22.45
N VAL A 273 -15.91 -7.92 -23.73
CA VAL A 273 -14.97 -7.70 -24.82
C VAL A 273 -15.63 -6.88 -25.90
N TRP A 274 -15.03 -5.74 -26.25
CA TRP A 274 -15.43 -5.00 -27.45
C TRP A 274 -15.00 -5.78 -28.68
N ARG A 275 -15.96 -6.16 -29.53
CA ARG A 275 -15.75 -6.98 -30.73
C ARG A 275 -16.24 -6.23 -31.97
N GLU A 276 -15.59 -6.49 -33.11
CA GLU A 276 -16.04 -6.01 -34.41
C GLU A 276 -16.61 -7.20 -35.20
N LYS A 277 -17.88 -7.11 -35.58
CA LYS A 277 -18.60 -8.13 -36.35
C LYS A 277 -19.09 -7.55 -37.65
N LEU A 278 -19.01 -8.32 -38.73
CA LEU A 278 -19.62 -7.96 -40.01
C LEU A 278 -21.09 -8.38 -39.99
N ASP A 279 -21.99 -7.49 -40.37
CA ASP A 279 -23.39 -7.85 -40.63
C ASP A 279 -23.52 -8.67 -41.93
N ALA A 280 -24.74 -9.13 -42.21
CA ALA A 280 -25.05 -9.91 -43.42
C ALA A 280 -24.77 -9.14 -44.73
N ASP A 281 -24.70 -7.81 -44.66
CA ASP A 281 -24.41 -6.91 -45.79
C ASP A 281 -22.92 -6.55 -45.89
N GLY A 282 -22.08 -7.05 -44.96
CA GLY A 282 -20.64 -6.81 -44.93
C GLY A 282 -20.21 -5.50 -44.24
N ASN A 283 -21.10 -4.81 -43.52
CA ASN A 283 -20.74 -3.63 -42.73
C ASN A 283 -20.22 -4.05 -41.34
N ALA A 284 -19.14 -3.41 -40.90
CA ALA A 284 -18.56 -3.64 -39.58
C ALA A 284 -19.37 -2.91 -38.49
N HIS A 285 -19.83 -3.66 -37.49
CA HIS A 285 -20.48 -3.18 -36.28
C HIS A 285 -19.60 -3.49 -35.08
N LYS A 286 -19.34 -2.46 -34.27
CA LYS A 286 -18.61 -2.60 -33.02
C LYS A 286 -19.60 -2.76 -31.87
N MET A 287 -19.47 -3.83 -31.11
CA MET A 287 -20.38 -4.12 -29.99
C MET A 287 -19.61 -4.64 -28.79
N LEU A 288 -20.14 -4.37 -27.60
CA LEU A 288 -19.67 -4.97 -26.36
C LEU A 288 -20.35 -6.34 -26.20
N GLU A 289 -19.56 -7.41 -26.22
CA GLU A 289 -20.01 -8.74 -25.86
C GLU A 289 -19.76 -8.96 -24.37
N SER A 290 -20.76 -9.41 -23.64
CA SER A 290 -20.67 -9.67 -22.20
C SER A 290 -20.91 -11.16 -21.95
N TYR A 291 -19.98 -11.80 -21.28
CA TYR A 291 -20.00 -13.24 -20.97
C TYR A 291 -20.12 -13.41 -19.46
N SER A 292 -21.06 -14.24 -19.02
CA SER A 292 -21.15 -14.67 -17.62
C SER A 292 -19.90 -15.44 -17.19
N LEU A 293 -19.74 -15.69 -15.89
CA LEU A 293 -18.64 -16.50 -15.35
C LEU A 293 -18.55 -17.89 -16.03
N LYS A 294 -19.68 -18.53 -16.36
CA LYS A 294 -19.69 -19.83 -17.06
C LYS A 294 -19.26 -19.69 -18.52
N GLU A 295 -19.80 -18.69 -19.23
CA GLU A 295 -19.47 -18.43 -20.65
C GLU A 295 -18.03 -17.93 -20.83
N SER A 296 -17.48 -17.23 -19.84
CA SER A 296 -16.11 -16.70 -19.86
C SER A 296 -15.05 -17.79 -20.01
N VAL A 297 -15.33 -19.03 -19.60
CA VAL A 297 -14.43 -20.18 -19.75
C VAL A 297 -14.08 -20.43 -21.21
N GLU A 298 -15.03 -20.28 -22.13
CA GLU A 298 -14.79 -20.45 -23.57
C GLU A 298 -13.83 -19.37 -24.08
N ILE A 299 -14.04 -18.13 -23.66
CA ILE A 299 -13.21 -16.99 -24.03
C ILE A 299 -11.79 -17.12 -23.47
N LEU A 300 -11.64 -17.52 -22.21
CA LEU A 300 -10.34 -17.78 -21.58
C LEU A 300 -9.60 -18.89 -22.31
N THR A 301 -10.30 -20.00 -22.63
CA THR A 301 -9.74 -21.13 -23.38
C THR A 301 -9.25 -20.72 -24.77
N GLU A 302 -10.04 -19.94 -25.50
CA GLU A 302 -9.64 -19.45 -26.83
C GLU A 302 -8.46 -18.48 -26.73
N SER A 303 -8.51 -17.52 -25.80
CA SER A 303 -7.48 -16.50 -25.63
C SER A 303 -6.10 -17.08 -25.28
N LEU A 304 -6.09 -18.22 -24.58
CA LEU A 304 -4.88 -18.92 -24.13
C LEU A 304 -4.52 -20.13 -25.00
N SER A 305 -5.24 -20.39 -26.08
CA SER A 305 -5.03 -21.57 -26.96
C SER A 305 -3.63 -21.65 -27.57
N THR A 306 -2.96 -20.50 -27.76
CA THR A 306 -1.59 -20.40 -28.28
C THR A 306 -0.60 -19.95 -27.20
N ASN A 307 -0.96 -20.07 -25.93
CA ASN A 307 -0.05 -19.74 -24.84
C ASN A 307 1.02 -20.83 -24.69
N MET A 308 2.27 -20.44 -24.91
CA MET A 308 3.44 -21.31 -24.82
C MET A 308 4.59 -20.56 -24.16
N ILE A 309 5.48 -21.32 -23.52
CA ILE A 309 6.73 -20.82 -22.97
C ILE A 309 7.91 -21.58 -23.56
N LEU A 310 9.06 -20.92 -23.64
CA LEU A 310 10.33 -21.56 -23.97
C LEU A 310 11.05 -21.91 -22.66
N HIS A 311 11.21 -23.19 -22.38
CA HIS A 311 11.94 -23.69 -21.21
C HIS A 311 12.92 -24.79 -21.67
N ASP A 312 14.20 -24.62 -21.35
CA ASP A 312 15.30 -25.51 -21.79
C ASP A 312 15.32 -25.83 -23.29
N GLY A 313 14.92 -24.86 -24.11
CA GLY A 313 14.87 -25.00 -25.57
C GLY A 313 13.66 -25.79 -26.10
N MET A 314 12.72 -26.16 -25.22
CA MET A 314 11.44 -26.78 -25.58
C MET A 314 10.29 -25.79 -25.44
N ASP A 315 9.37 -25.82 -26.40
CA ASP A 315 8.11 -25.08 -26.33
C ASP A 315 7.10 -25.89 -25.49
N ILE A 316 6.73 -25.36 -24.32
CA ILE A 316 5.76 -25.98 -23.41
C ILE A 316 4.44 -25.21 -23.53
N PRO A 317 3.33 -25.87 -23.92
CA PRO A 317 2.02 -25.23 -23.95
C PRO A 317 1.45 -25.09 -22.54
N LEU A 318 0.92 -23.90 -22.22
CA LEU A 318 0.28 -23.57 -20.95
C LEU A 318 -1.10 -22.94 -21.21
N PRO A 319 -2.07 -23.72 -21.75
CA PRO A 319 -3.41 -23.21 -22.04
C PRO A 319 -4.21 -22.96 -20.75
N PHE A 320 -5.40 -22.40 -20.89
CA PHE A 320 -6.36 -22.42 -19.78
C PHE A 320 -6.68 -23.88 -19.40
N ASN A 321 -6.32 -24.30 -18.19
CA ASN A 321 -6.37 -25.70 -17.79
C ASN A 321 -7.76 -26.11 -17.27
N LEU A 322 -8.51 -26.87 -18.08
CA LEU A 322 -9.87 -27.32 -17.74
C LEU A 322 -9.91 -28.41 -16.66
N GLU A 323 -8.84 -29.20 -16.51
CA GLU A 323 -8.75 -30.20 -15.43
C GLU A 323 -8.61 -29.52 -14.07
N ILE A 324 -7.82 -28.43 -13.99
CA ILE A 324 -7.75 -27.60 -12.79
C ILE A 324 -9.11 -26.95 -12.50
N LEU A 325 -9.79 -26.41 -13.51
CA LEU A 325 -11.12 -25.83 -13.33
C LEU A 325 -12.12 -26.85 -12.76
N LYS A 326 -12.10 -28.08 -13.27
CA LYS A 326 -12.92 -29.17 -12.73
C LYS A 326 -12.59 -29.43 -11.26
N TRP A 327 -11.30 -29.51 -10.92
CA TRP A 327 -10.85 -29.69 -9.54
C TRP A 327 -11.34 -28.57 -8.62
N ALA A 328 -11.25 -27.31 -9.07
CA ALA A 328 -11.71 -26.14 -8.34
C ALA A 328 -13.24 -26.12 -8.15
N ASN A 329 -14.01 -26.56 -9.15
CA ASN A 329 -15.46 -26.70 -9.01
C ASN A 329 -15.84 -27.72 -7.92
N GLU A 330 -15.14 -28.86 -7.84
CA GLU A 330 -15.31 -29.83 -6.75
C GLU A 330 -14.95 -29.21 -5.38
N THR A 331 -13.90 -28.38 -5.31
CA THR A 331 -13.55 -27.62 -4.10
C THR A 331 -14.67 -26.68 -3.69
N ARG A 332 -15.30 -25.97 -4.64
CA ARG A 332 -16.44 -25.07 -4.35
C ARG A 332 -17.63 -25.82 -3.76
N GLU A 333 -17.94 -27.02 -4.25
CA GLU A 333 -19.00 -27.84 -3.68
C GLU A 333 -18.70 -28.25 -2.23
N ILE A 334 -17.44 -28.55 -1.90
CA ILE A 334 -17.02 -28.80 -0.51
C ILE A 334 -17.23 -27.54 0.35
N LEU A 335 -16.76 -26.38 -0.12
CA LEU A 335 -16.91 -25.10 0.59
C LEU A 335 -18.38 -24.72 0.81
N LYS A 336 -19.24 -24.97 -0.18
CA LYS A 336 -20.68 -24.70 -0.11
C LYS A 336 -21.40 -25.55 0.94
N ASN A 337 -20.97 -26.80 1.10
CA ASN A 337 -21.57 -27.76 2.03
C ASN A 337 -20.92 -27.76 3.43
N ALA A 338 -19.88 -26.95 3.64
CA ALA A 338 -19.16 -26.87 4.91
C ALA A 338 -20.07 -26.40 6.05
N LYS A 339 -19.97 -27.07 7.20
CA LYS A 339 -20.73 -26.72 8.42
C LYS A 339 -19.80 -26.48 9.59
N LEU A 340 -20.06 -25.41 10.33
CA LEU A 340 -19.32 -25.09 11.53
C LEU A 340 -19.66 -26.11 12.64
N PRO A 341 -18.68 -26.76 13.29
CA PRO A 341 -18.95 -27.62 14.44
C PRO A 341 -19.58 -26.83 15.60
N PRO A 342 -20.56 -27.38 16.34
CA PRO A 342 -21.34 -26.61 17.33
C PRO A 342 -20.52 -25.99 18.47
N GLN A 343 -19.35 -26.56 18.77
CA GLN A 343 -18.46 -26.09 19.84
C GLN A 343 -17.46 -25.02 19.39
N VAL A 344 -17.35 -24.78 18.08
CA VAL A 344 -16.40 -23.81 17.51
C VAL A 344 -17.14 -22.52 17.23
N LYS A 345 -16.57 -21.39 17.64
CA LYS A 345 -17.10 -20.07 17.30
C LYS A 345 -16.43 -19.56 16.04
N PHE A 346 -17.22 -18.97 15.16
CA PHE A 346 -16.72 -18.34 13.94
C PHE A 346 -16.92 -16.83 14.00
N TYR A 347 -15.93 -16.08 13.53
CA TYR A 347 -15.95 -14.63 13.40
C TYR A 347 -15.46 -14.27 12.00
N ASN A 348 -16.09 -13.28 11.38
CA ASN A 348 -15.73 -12.80 10.06
C ASN A 348 -15.38 -11.31 10.13
N ILE A 349 -14.24 -10.92 9.57
CA ILE A 349 -13.86 -9.53 9.35
C ILE A 349 -13.70 -9.36 7.85
N TYR A 350 -14.50 -8.50 7.25
CA TYR A 350 -14.41 -8.17 5.83
C TYR A 350 -13.99 -6.71 5.67
N ALA A 351 -13.21 -6.40 4.65
CA ALA A 351 -12.76 -5.03 4.40
C ALA A 351 -13.67 -4.33 3.38
N THR A 352 -13.85 -3.02 3.55
CA THR A 352 -14.81 -2.21 2.78
C THR A 352 -14.22 -0.86 2.34
N GLY A 353 -14.99 -0.09 1.56
CA GLY A 353 -14.71 1.31 1.28
C GLY A 353 -13.72 1.55 0.14
N LEU A 354 -13.39 0.52 -0.65
CA LEU A 354 -12.54 0.64 -1.83
C LEU A 354 -13.24 0.11 -3.09
N GLU A 355 -13.01 0.81 -4.20
CA GLU A 355 -13.38 0.36 -5.53
C GLU A 355 -12.68 -0.97 -5.84
N THR A 356 -13.47 -2.03 -5.92
CA THR A 356 -12.97 -3.39 -6.06
C THR A 356 -13.33 -3.99 -7.42
N PRO A 357 -12.35 -4.43 -8.22
CA PRO A 357 -12.58 -5.00 -9.54
C PRO A 357 -13.60 -6.15 -9.50
N HIS A 358 -14.69 -5.98 -10.24
CA HIS A 358 -15.80 -6.92 -10.26
C HIS A 358 -16.04 -7.51 -11.65
N THR A 359 -16.26 -6.65 -12.65
CA THR A 359 -16.37 -7.02 -14.07
C THR A 359 -15.13 -6.55 -14.82
N VAL A 360 -14.62 -7.37 -15.74
CA VAL A 360 -13.43 -7.06 -16.53
C VAL A 360 -13.84 -6.78 -17.97
N CYS A 361 -13.37 -5.67 -18.53
CA CYS A 361 -13.68 -5.23 -19.88
C CYS A 361 -12.39 -5.05 -20.70
N TYR A 362 -12.35 -5.62 -21.91
CA TYR A 362 -11.23 -5.49 -22.85
C TYR A 362 -11.61 -4.73 -24.12
N GLY A 363 -10.73 -3.82 -24.54
CA GLY A 363 -10.91 -2.97 -25.71
C GLY A 363 -11.81 -1.75 -25.45
N ASP A 364 -12.18 -1.07 -26.54
CA ASP A 364 -13.20 -0.01 -26.54
C ASP A 364 -13.83 0.16 -27.93
N ALA A 365 -14.83 1.03 -28.01
CA ALA A 365 -15.53 1.35 -29.26
C ALA A 365 -14.60 1.92 -30.35
N GLU A 366 -13.46 2.50 -29.98
CA GLU A 366 -12.47 2.95 -30.96
C GLU A 366 -11.59 1.78 -31.41
N ASN A 367 -11.15 0.95 -30.45
CA ASN A 367 -10.20 -0.15 -30.63
C ASN A 367 -10.83 -1.50 -30.18
N PRO A 368 -11.73 -2.09 -30.98
CA PRO A 368 -12.29 -3.40 -30.69
C PRO A 368 -11.25 -4.51 -30.84
N VAL A 369 -11.43 -5.59 -30.08
CA VAL A 369 -10.58 -6.78 -30.10
C VAL A 369 -10.98 -7.67 -31.28
N ALA A 370 -10.17 -7.68 -32.34
CA ALA A 370 -10.42 -8.54 -33.49
C ALA A 370 -10.12 -10.03 -33.20
N ASP A 371 -9.07 -10.32 -32.43
CA ASP A 371 -8.58 -11.66 -32.14
C ASP A 371 -8.46 -11.86 -30.63
N LEU A 372 -9.12 -12.88 -30.09
CA LEU A 372 -9.16 -13.15 -28.65
C LEU A 372 -7.76 -13.54 -28.10
N GLN A 373 -6.85 -14.04 -28.93
CA GLN A 373 -5.47 -14.32 -28.51
C GLN A 373 -4.68 -13.05 -28.18
N LYS A 374 -5.15 -11.89 -28.67
CA LYS A 374 -4.56 -10.58 -28.35
C LYS A 374 -4.98 -10.04 -26.98
N LEU A 375 -5.99 -10.62 -26.34
CA LEU A 375 -6.46 -10.16 -25.02
C LEU A 375 -5.32 -10.08 -24.00
N ARG A 376 -4.35 -11.01 -24.06
CA ARG A 376 -3.16 -11.03 -23.18
C ARG A 376 -2.29 -9.78 -23.23
N TYR A 377 -2.38 -9.02 -24.31
CA TYR A 377 -1.59 -7.81 -24.55
C TYR A 377 -2.40 -6.53 -24.39
N ILE A 378 -3.68 -6.64 -24.03
CA ILE A 378 -4.59 -5.51 -23.86
C ILE A 378 -4.77 -5.23 -22.38
N GLU A 379 -4.65 -3.97 -21.99
CA GLU A 379 -4.89 -3.56 -20.61
C GLU A 379 -6.40 -3.67 -20.27
N PRO A 380 -6.77 -4.39 -19.20
CA PRO A 380 -8.16 -4.51 -18.79
C PRO A 380 -8.66 -3.19 -18.19
N LYS A 381 -9.93 -2.89 -18.44
CA LYS A 381 -10.73 -1.90 -17.70
C LYS A 381 -11.64 -2.64 -16.75
N TYR A 382 -11.99 -2.03 -15.62
CA TYR A 382 -12.82 -2.68 -14.60
C TYR A 382 -14.10 -1.89 -14.33
N VAL A 383 -15.17 -2.63 -14.05
CA VAL A 383 -16.33 -2.11 -13.31
C VAL A 383 -16.12 -2.51 -11.86
N TYR A 384 -16.36 -1.56 -10.95
CA TYR A 384 -16.06 -1.70 -9.55
C TYR A 384 -17.32 -1.85 -8.71
N VAL A 385 -17.20 -2.60 -7.62
CA VAL A 385 -18.16 -2.67 -6.50
C VAL A 385 -17.43 -2.34 -5.20
N ASP A 386 -18.17 -2.23 -4.09
CA ASP A 386 -17.54 -2.05 -2.78
C ASP A 386 -16.77 -3.31 -2.34
N GLY A 387 -15.63 -3.10 -1.70
CA GLY A 387 -14.73 -4.16 -1.24
C GLY A 387 -13.44 -3.59 -0.70
N ASP A 388 -12.38 -4.38 -0.79
CA ASP A 388 -11.06 -4.06 -0.23
C ASP A 388 -9.97 -3.82 -1.30
N GLY A 389 -10.40 -3.60 -2.55
CA GLY A 389 -9.53 -3.48 -3.72
C GLY A 389 -9.19 -4.82 -4.38
N THR A 390 -9.47 -5.96 -3.73
CA THR A 390 -9.28 -7.30 -4.28
C THR A 390 -10.57 -8.13 -4.24
N VAL A 391 -11.22 -8.20 -3.09
CA VAL A 391 -12.37 -9.04 -2.78
C VAL A 391 -13.62 -8.17 -2.59
N PRO A 392 -14.69 -8.40 -3.37
CA PRO A 392 -15.97 -7.73 -3.13
C PRO A 392 -16.53 -8.01 -1.74
N VAL A 393 -17.16 -7.02 -1.11
CA VAL A 393 -17.80 -7.19 0.22
C VAL A 393 -18.78 -8.36 0.23
N GLU A 394 -19.62 -8.48 -0.81
CA GLU A 394 -20.62 -9.55 -0.91
C GLU A 394 -19.99 -10.95 -0.92
N SER A 395 -18.82 -11.11 -1.53
CA SER A 395 -18.06 -12.36 -1.52
C SER A 395 -17.48 -12.64 -0.14
N ALA A 396 -16.93 -11.62 0.53
CA ALA A 396 -16.35 -11.75 1.86
C ALA A 396 -17.38 -12.03 2.96
N MET A 397 -18.62 -11.57 2.78
CA MET A 397 -19.74 -11.83 3.71
C MET A 397 -20.44 -13.17 3.46
N ALA A 398 -20.32 -13.74 2.26
CA ALA A 398 -21.01 -14.97 1.85
C ALA A 398 -20.33 -16.26 2.36
N ASP A 399 -19.97 -16.26 3.64
CA ASP A 399 -19.30 -17.38 4.31
C ASP A 399 -20.22 -18.60 4.52
N GLY A 400 -21.53 -18.40 4.63
CA GLY A 400 -22.53 -19.47 4.80
C GLY A 400 -22.49 -20.15 6.17
N LEU A 401 -21.85 -19.56 7.17
CA LEU A 401 -21.67 -20.09 8.53
C LEU A 401 -22.46 -19.26 9.56
N ASP A 402 -22.70 -19.84 10.73
CA ASP A 402 -23.29 -19.11 11.85
C ASP A 402 -22.19 -18.34 12.60
N ALA A 403 -21.90 -17.13 12.13
CA ALA A 403 -20.88 -16.27 12.72
C ALA A 403 -21.40 -15.59 13.99
N VAL A 404 -20.59 -15.59 15.04
CA VAL A 404 -20.83 -14.81 16.27
C VAL A 404 -20.85 -13.31 15.96
N ALA A 405 -19.98 -12.87 15.05
CA ALA A 405 -19.94 -11.50 14.56
C ALA A 405 -19.38 -11.44 13.14
N ARG A 406 -19.89 -10.47 12.37
CA ARG A 406 -19.32 -10.02 11.09
C ARG A 406 -19.00 -8.54 11.21
N ILE A 407 -17.76 -8.15 10.98
CA ILE A 407 -17.31 -6.76 11.12
C ILE A 407 -16.75 -6.26 9.80
N GLY A 408 -17.26 -5.13 9.31
CA GLY A 408 -16.64 -4.37 8.24
C GLY A 408 -15.46 -3.55 8.77
N VAL A 409 -14.33 -3.51 8.05
CA VAL A 409 -13.20 -2.63 8.38
C VAL A 409 -12.76 -1.88 7.12
N PRO A 410 -12.96 -0.56 7.01
CA PRO A 410 -12.57 0.19 5.83
C PRO A 410 -11.07 0.08 5.56
N GLY A 411 -10.66 -0.43 4.39
CA GLY A 411 -9.24 -0.59 4.13
C GLY A 411 -8.89 -1.46 2.95
N GLU A 412 -7.61 -1.41 2.58
CA GLU A 412 -7.04 -2.24 1.51
C GLU A 412 -6.81 -3.66 1.99
N HIS A 413 -7.03 -4.64 1.10
CA HIS A 413 -6.99 -6.08 1.35
C HIS A 413 -5.84 -6.52 2.25
N GLN A 414 -4.60 -6.12 1.95
CA GLN A 414 -3.43 -6.48 2.77
C GLN A 414 -3.22 -5.53 3.96
N ARG A 415 -3.59 -4.26 3.84
CA ARG A 415 -3.39 -3.26 4.91
C ARG A 415 -4.35 -3.44 6.07
N VAL A 416 -5.47 -4.14 5.87
CA VAL A 416 -6.41 -4.49 6.95
C VAL A 416 -5.68 -5.21 8.10
N LEU A 417 -4.66 -6.01 7.80
CA LEU A 417 -3.84 -6.72 8.80
C LEU A 417 -3.03 -5.79 9.73
N ARG A 418 -2.97 -4.50 9.41
CA ARG A 418 -2.27 -3.46 10.17
C ARG A 418 -3.24 -2.44 10.78
N ASP A 419 -4.54 -2.65 10.57
CA ASP A 419 -5.55 -1.70 10.99
C ASP A 419 -5.79 -1.78 12.51
N HIS A 420 -5.77 -0.62 13.15
CA HIS A 420 -6.02 -0.52 14.58
C HIS A 420 -7.41 -1.04 15.02
N ARG A 421 -8.43 -0.94 14.15
CA ARG A 421 -9.78 -1.46 14.41
C ARG A 421 -9.78 -2.98 14.42
N LEU A 422 -9.09 -3.60 13.46
CA LEU A 422 -8.85 -5.05 13.47
C LEU A 422 -8.19 -5.46 14.79
N PHE A 423 -7.13 -4.74 15.21
CA PHE A 423 -6.42 -5.03 16.45
C PHE A 423 -7.31 -4.94 17.69
N ARG A 424 -8.22 -3.97 17.77
CA ARG A 424 -9.20 -3.88 18.87
C ARG A 424 -10.13 -5.09 18.90
N SER A 425 -10.71 -5.47 17.77
CA SER A 425 -11.60 -6.63 17.67
C SER A 425 -10.88 -7.93 18.04
N LEU A 426 -9.66 -8.14 17.52
CA LEU A 426 -8.84 -9.31 17.84
C LEU A 426 -8.50 -9.35 19.33
N LYS A 427 -8.01 -8.24 19.90
CA LYS A 427 -7.66 -8.15 21.32
C LYS A 427 -8.85 -8.51 22.21
N HIS A 428 -10.05 -8.02 21.86
CA HIS A 428 -11.28 -8.34 22.57
C HIS A 428 -11.66 -9.82 22.46
N TRP A 429 -11.75 -10.36 21.23
CA TRP A 429 -12.17 -11.76 21.01
C TRP A 429 -11.19 -12.77 21.59
N LEU A 430 -9.89 -12.45 21.57
CA LEU A 430 -8.83 -13.27 22.16
C LEU A 430 -8.69 -13.08 23.68
N LYS A 431 -9.40 -12.10 24.26
CA LYS A 431 -9.31 -11.72 25.68
C LYS A 431 -7.86 -11.44 26.13
N ALA A 432 -7.11 -10.74 25.28
CA ALA A 432 -5.69 -10.52 25.48
C ALA A 432 -5.42 -9.14 26.12
N GLY A 433 -4.70 -9.14 27.25
CA GLY A 433 -4.39 -7.91 28.00
C GLY A 433 -5.62 -7.24 28.63
N ASP A 434 -5.46 -6.00 29.10
CA ASP A 434 -6.57 -5.25 29.68
C ASP A 434 -7.64 -4.94 28.62
N PRO A 435 -8.94 -5.05 28.97
CA PRO A 435 -10.03 -4.62 28.10
C PRO A 435 -9.78 -3.18 27.64
N ASP A 436 -9.87 -2.94 26.34
CA ASP A 436 -9.81 -1.57 25.83
C ASP A 436 -11.03 -0.81 26.39
N PRO A 437 -10.85 0.23 27.24
CA PRO A 437 -11.96 0.95 27.85
C PRO A 437 -12.79 1.73 26.83
N PHE A 438 -12.29 1.87 25.60
CA PHE A 438 -12.98 2.51 24.49
C PHE A 438 -13.61 1.49 23.52
N TYR A 439 -13.40 0.19 23.73
CA TYR A 439 -14.06 -0.83 22.91
C TYR A 439 -15.49 -1.06 23.40
N ASP A 440 -16.45 -0.75 22.55
CA ASP A 440 -17.87 -1.01 22.74
C ASP A 440 -18.37 -1.83 21.56
N PRO A 441 -18.69 -3.13 21.73
CA PRO A 441 -19.22 -3.97 20.67
C PRO A 441 -20.36 -3.30 19.88
N LEU A 442 -21.27 -2.56 20.52
CA LEU A 442 -22.39 -1.93 19.82
C LEU A 442 -21.97 -0.71 18.98
N ASN A 443 -20.92 0.01 19.38
CA ASN A 443 -20.41 1.20 18.68
C ASN A 443 -19.18 0.92 17.80
N ASP A 444 -18.51 -0.22 17.96
CA ASP A 444 -17.39 -0.66 17.12
C ASP A 444 -17.84 -1.69 16.05
N TYR A 445 -19.00 -2.35 16.24
CA TYR A 445 -19.68 -3.09 15.16
C TYR A 445 -20.49 -2.16 14.24
N VAL A 446 -20.82 -0.95 14.68
CA VAL A 446 -21.38 0.14 13.87
C VAL A 446 -20.25 1.13 13.60
N ILE A 447 -19.73 1.17 12.39
CA ILE A 447 -18.53 1.95 12.07
C ILE A 447 -18.88 3.44 12.00
N LEU A 448 -19.04 4.10 13.13
CA LEU A 448 -19.05 5.56 13.14
C LEU A 448 -17.61 6.02 12.92
N PRO A 449 -17.32 6.80 11.86
CA PRO A 449 -15.98 7.33 11.67
C PRO A 449 -15.58 8.14 12.90
N THR A 450 -14.40 7.86 13.46
CA THR A 450 -13.89 8.59 14.62
C THR A 450 -13.79 10.08 14.28
N ALA A 451 -13.87 10.98 15.27
CA ALA A 451 -13.74 12.42 15.01
C ALA A 451 -12.46 12.75 14.20
N PHE A 452 -11.37 12.01 14.45
CA PHE A 452 -10.13 12.10 13.68
C PHE A 452 -10.27 11.59 12.24
N GLU A 453 -10.98 10.49 11.99
CA GLU A 453 -11.25 10.00 10.64
C GLU A 453 -12.17 10.95 9.87
N VAL A 454 -13.24 11.46 10.49
CA VAL A 454 -14.10 12.50 9.91
C VAL A 454 -13.28 13.74 9.55
N GLU A 455 -12.41 14.21 10.46
CA GLU A 455 -11.48 15.31 10.19
C GLU A 455 -10.47 14.95 9.08
N SER A 456 -9.99 13.71 9.01
CA SER A 456 -9.09 13.24 7.96
C SER A 456 -9.78 13.10 6.59
N HIS A 457 -11.07 12.77 6.56
CA HIS A 457 -11.89 12.67 5.36
C HIS A 457 -12.26 14.06 4.82
N VAL A 458 -12.49 15.01 5.73
CA VAL A 458 -12.58 16.45 5.42
C VAL A 458 -11.25 16.97 4.84
N ASP A 459 -10.11 16.52 5.37
CA ASP A 459 -8.78 16.88 4.85
C ASP A 459 -8.38 16.15 3.55
N LYS A 460 -9.03 15.03 3.19
CA LYS A 460 -8.84 14.32 1.92
C LYS A 460 -9.69 14.87 0.77
N GLY A 461 -10.50 15.91 0.99
CA GLY A 461 -11.25 16.58 -0.07
C GLY A 461 -12.47 15.81 -0.59
N LEU A 462 -12.84 14.68 0.02
CA LEU A 462 -14.19 14.14 -0.15
C LEU A 462 -15.15 15.00 0.67
N GLN A 463 -15.80 15.97 0.01
CA GLN A 463 -17.08 16.45 0.52
C GLN A 463 -18.01 15.23 0.53
N VAL A 464 -18.36 14.74 1.72
CA VAL A 464 -19.35 13.67 1.89
C VAL A 464 -20.70 14.21 1.43
N ALA A 465 -20.96 14.11 0.13
CA ALA A 465 -22.23 14.47 -0.48
C ALA A 465 -23.32 13.46 -0.05
N ALA A 466 -22.92 12.21 0.21
CA ALA A 466 -23.76 11.16 0.75
C ALA A 466 -22.90 10.17 1.59
N LEU A 467 -23.41 9.73 2.73
CA LEU A 467 -22.93 8.58 3.52
C LEU A 467 -24.09 7.58 3.60
N LYS A 468 -23.84 6.34 3.23
CA LYS A 468 -24.79 5.24 3.34
C LYS A 468 -24.12 4.08 4.08
N GLU A 469 -24.70 3.65 5.19
CA GLU A 469 -24.22 2.53 5.99
C GLU A 469 -25.38 1.59 6.35
N GLU A 470 -25.11 0.29 6.40
CA GLU A 470 -26.11 -0.76 6.69
C GLU A 470 -25.52 -1.79 7.66
N TRP A 471 -26.31 -2.25 8.62
CA TRP A 471 -25.90 -3.31 9.56
C TRP A 471 -27.09 -4.12 10.09
N GLU A 472 -26.79 -5.27 10.72
CA GLU A 472 -27.76 -6.17 11.35
C GLU A 472 -27.52 -6.26 12.87
N ILE A 473 -28.59 -6.11 13.65
CA ILE A 473 -28.60 -6.33 15.10
C ILE A 473 -29.26 -7.69 15.36
N ILE A 474 -28.52 -8.61 15.99
CA ILE A 474 -29.03 -9.93 16.39
C ILE A 474 -29.40 -9.87 17.88
N SER A 475 -30.68 -10.01 18.21
CA SER A 475 -31.13 -9.98 19.62
C SER A 475 -31.08 -11.37 20.26
N ASN A 476 -30.50 -11.49 21.45
CA ASN A 476 -30.37 -12.76 22.20
C ASN A 476 -31.69 -13.33 22.78
N ASP A 477 -32.82 -12.67 22.57
CA ASP A 477 -34.07 -12.97 23.29
C ASP A 477 -35.04 -13.76 22.39
N GLN A 478 -34.90 -15.09 22.34
CA GLN A 478 -35.78 -15.98 21.57
C GLN A 478 -37.22 -16.09 22.11
N ASN A 479 -37.57 -15.36 23.18
CA ASN A 479 -38.84 -15.50 23.90
C ASN A 479 -39.83 -14.33 23.74
N LYS A 480 -39.58 -13.39 22.82
CA LYS A 480 -40.64 -12.43 22.44
C LYS A 480 -41.41 -12.95 21.23
N PRO A 481 -42.75 -13.05 21.30
CA PRO A 481 -43.54 -13.42 20.13
C PRO A 481 -43.40 -12.36 19.04
N ASP A 482 -43.38 -12.82 17.78
CA ASP A 482 -43.30 -12.06 16.53
C ASP A 482 -44.50 -11.08 16.33
N GLU A 483 -44.71 -10.13 17.25
CA GLU A 483 -45.80 -9.16 17.15
C GLU A 483 -45.48 -7.97 16.22
N LEU A 484 -44.33 -7.94 15.54
CA LEU A 484 -43.96 -6.85 14.62
C LEU A 484 -43.62 -7.26 13.18
N CYS A 485 -43.94 -8.48 12.74
CA CYS A 485 -43.64 -8.93 11.37
C CYS A 485 -44.44 -8.23 10.24
N ASN A 486 -45.31 -7.26 10.57
CA ASN A 486 -46.08 -6.46 9.61
C ASN A 486 -46.04 -4.94 9.86
N GLY A 487 -45.10 -4.46 10.69
CA GLY A 487 -44.90 -3.02 10.90
C GLY A 487 -44.29 -2.34 9.67
N LYS A 488 -44.66 -1.08 9.39
CA LYS A 488 -43.88 -0.25 8.46
C LYS A 488 -42.50 0.04 9.07
N PRO A 489 -41.43 0.21 8.27
CA PRO A 489 -40.11 0.61 8.77
C PRO A 489 -40.21 1.86 9.65
N LEU A 490 -39.53 1.86 10.78
CA LEU A 490 -39.48 3.03 11.66
C LEU A 490 -38.44 3.98 11.09
N VAL A 491 -38.87 5.16 10.63
CA VAL A 491 -37.99 6.16 10.02
C VAL A 491 -37.86 7.34 10.96
N SER A 492 -36.62 7.70 11.31
CA SER A 492 -36.30 8.91 12.07
C SER A 492 -35.31 9.75 11.26
N SER A 493 -35.48 11.08 11.27
CA SER A 493 -34.58 11.98 10.56
C SER A 493 -34.16 13.16 11.44
N ILE A 494 -32.93 13.62 11.25
CA ILE A 494 -32.40 14.83 11.86
C ILE A 494 -31.84 15.75 10.78
N THR A 495 -32.18 17.03 10.86
CA THR A 495 -31.74 18.04 9.89
C THR A 495 -30.99 19.15 10.62
N LEU A 496 -29.78 19.46 10.16
CA LEU A 496 -28.95 20.54 10.67
C LEU A 496 -28.77 21.58 9.56
N SER A 497 -29.10 22.84 9.86
CA SER A 497 -28.85 23.97 8.95
C SER A 497 -27.82 24.91 9.57
N ARG A 498 -26.83 25.32 8.77
CA ARG A 498 -25.79 26.27 9.17
C ARG A 498 -25.65 27.36 8.11
N VAL A 499 -25.68 28.62 8.55
CA VAL A 499 -25.33 29.75 7.68
C VAL A 499 -23.81 29.83 7.56
N VAL A 500 -23.31 29.82 6.34
CA VAL A 500 -21.87 29.87 6.05
C VAL A 500 -21.53 31.27 5.51
N GLY A 501 -21.00 32.14 6.37
CA GLY A 501 -20.58 33.51 6.02
C GLY A 501 -21.62 34.61 6.30
N ASP A 502 -21.29 35.87 5.97
CA ASP A 502 -22.10 37.07 6.25
C ASP A 502 -23.25 37.32 5.25
N CYS A 503 -23.47 36.39 4.29
CA CYS A 503 -24.50 36.53 3.27
C CYS A 503 -25.75 35.71 3.64
N PRO A 504 -26.96 36.29 3.71
CA PRO A 504 -28.18 35.58 4.11
C PRO A 504 -28.61 34.43 3.18
N SER A 505 -27.97 34.25 2.03
CA SER A 505 -28.31 33.26 0.99
C SER A 505 -27.43 32.01 0.98
N SER A 506 -26.38 31.90 1.79
CA SER A 506 -25.52 30.71 1.88
C SER A 506 -25.90 29.83 3.08
N ARG A 507 -26.92 28.99 2.89
CA ARG A 507 -27.30 27.94 3.86
C ARG A 507 -26.69 26.60 3.44
N ALA A 508 -25.95 25.96 4.34
CA ALA A 508 -25.60 24.56 4.24
C ALA A 508 -26.60 23.75 5.06
N GLU A 509 -27.23 22.77 4.44
CA GLU A 509 -28.18 21.86 5.10
C GLU A 509 -27.65 20.43 4.99
N ALA A 510 -27.64 19.73 6.12
CA ALA A 510 -27.32 18.32 6.21
C ALA A 510 -28.52 17.57 6.81
N CYS A 511 -28.92 16.47 6.18
CA CYS A 511 -30.01 15.62 6.63
C CYS A 511 -29.48 14.19 6.83
N ALA A 512 -29.72 13.61 8.00
CA ALA A 512 -29.47 12.20 8.25
C ALA A 512 -30.79 11.49 8.56
N THR A 513 -31.00 10.34 7.93
CA THR A 513 -32.20 9.50 8.04
C THR A 513 -31.77 8.12 8.49
N VAL A 514 -32.34 7.63 9.59
CA VAL A 514 -32.17 6.27 10.10
C VAL A 514 -33.46 5.51 9.83
N ILE A 515 -33.33 4.35 9.20
CA ILE A 515 -34.43 3.45 8.88
C ILE A 515 -34.20 2.15 9.65
N VAL A 516 -35.12 1.80 10.54
CA VAL A 516 -35.12 0.53 11.26
C VAL A 516 -36.17 -0.37 10.64
N HIS A 517 -35.73 -1.47 10.04
CA HIS A 517 -36.62 -2.43 9.41
C HIS A 517 -37.27 -3.34 10.45
N PRO A 518 -38.48 -3.85 10.19
CA PRO A 518 -39.15 -4.82 11.06
C PRO A 518 -38.27 -6.06 11.27
N GLN A 519 -38.26 -6.57 12.50
CA GLN A 519 -37.47 -7.75 12.86
C GLN A 519 -37.94 -8.97 12.07
N LYS A 520 -37.00 -9.74 11.51
CA LYS A 520 -37.28 -10.98 10.80
C LYS A 520 -36.29 -12.04 11.28
N GLU A 521 -36.79 -13.17 11.77
CA GLU A 521 -35.96 -14.30 12.24
C GLU A 521 -34.94 -13.92 13.33
N GLY A 522 -35.32 -13.04 14.26
CA GLY A 522 -34.44 -12.58 15.34
C GLY A 522 -33.40 -11.52 14.94
N LYS A 523 -33.33 -11.15 13.66
CA LYS A 523 -32.44 -10.13 13.10
C LYS A 523 -33.18 -8.82 12.84
N GLN A 524 -32.58 -7.70 13.23
CA GLN A 524 -33.10 -6.36 13.00
C GLN A 524 -32.13 -5.59 12.09
N HIS A 525 -32.56 -5.28 10.87
CA HIS A 525 -31.77 -4.54 9.88
C HIS A 525 -31.93 -3.03 10.08
N VAL A 526 -30.82 -2.29 10.03
CA VAL A 526 -30.77 -0.83 10.23
C VAL A 526 -29.98 -0.19 9.10
N GLU A 527 -30.54 0.86 8.49
CA GLU A 527 -29.95 1.65 7.42
C GLU A 527 -29.76 3.10 7.89
N LEU A 528 -28.58 3.68 7.66
CA LEU A 528 -28.27 5.09 7.88
C LEU A 528 -27.96 5.77 6.54
N ASN A 529 -28.71 6.82 6.23
CA ASN A 529 -28.53 7.65 5.05
C ASN A 529 -28.28 9.11 5.46
N ALA A 530 -27.09 9.66 5.21
CA ALA A 530 -26.80 11.08 5.44
C ALA A 530 -26.43 11.81 4.15
N LEU A 531 -27.04 12.97 3.91
CA LEU A 531 -26.89 13.79 2.71
C LEU A 531 -26.55 15.23 3.10
N SER A 532 -25.59 15.84 2.41
CA SER A 532 -25.29 17.27 2.54
C SER A 532 -25.54 18.01 1.22
N HIS A 533 -26.28 19.11 1.26
CA HIS A 533 -26.57 19.92 0.09
C HIS A 533 -25.70 21.19 0.06
N SER A 534 -24.86 21.31 -0.97
CA SER A 534 -24.26 22.58 -1.40
C SER A 534 -24.49 22.78 -2.92
N CYS A 535 -24.80 24.02 -3.33
CA CYS A 535 -25.21 24.35 -4.71
C CYS A 535 -24.02 24.75 -5.61
N PHE A 536 -24.07 24.30 -6.88
CA PHE A 536 -23.06 24.27 -7.97
C PHE A 536 -22.42 25.60 -8.42
N GLN A 537 -21.20 25.55 -9.03
CA GLN A 537 -21.00 25.74 -10.51
C GLN A 537 -19.54 25.59 -11.05
N LEU A 538 -19.45 24.83 -12.17
CA LEU A 538 -18.63 24.95 -13.40
C LEU A 538 -17.10 24.67 -13.42
N LYS A 539 -16.75 23.63 -14.21
CA LYS A 539 -15.44 23.31 -14.79
C LYS A 539 -14.85 24.47 -15.61
N ALA A 540 -13.69 24.99 -15.19
CA ALA A 540 -12.71 25.64 -16.07
C ALA A 540 -11.31 25.62 -15.42
N MET A 541 -10.29 25.15 -16.16
CA MET A 541 -8.84 25.26 -15.90
C MET A 541 -8.40 25.39 -14.42
N VAL A 542 -8.38 24.27 -13.70
CA VAL A 542 -7.88 24.18 -12.32
C VAL A 542 -6.56 23.40 -12.34
N LEU A 543 -5.54 23.85 -11.59
CA LEU A 543 -4.36 23.03 -11.30
C LEU A 543 -4.80 21.72 -10.62
N SER A 544 -4.15 20.59 -10.91
CA SER A 544 -4.52 19.33 -10.24
C SER A 544 -4.30 19.43 -8.72
N GLU A 545 -5.10 18.70 -7.93
CA GLU A 545 -4.96 18.65 -6.46
C GLU A 545 -3.55 18.20 -6.02
N GLU A 546 -2.91 17.35 -6.82
CA GLU A 546 -1.52 16.94 -6.65
C GLU A 546 -0.55 18.11 -6.82
N GLU A 547 -0.77 18.96 -7.82
CA GLU A 547 0.08 20.11 -8.09
C GLU A 547 -0.07 21.20 -7.02
N ILE A 548 -1.29 21.43 -6.52
CA ILE A 548 -1.57 22.33 -5.39
C ILE A 548 -0.86 21.84 -4.13
N THR A 549 -0.97 20.54 -3.84
CA THR A 549 -0.30 19.92 -2.67
C THR A 549 1.22 20.02 -2.77
N ARG A 550 1.78 19.85 -3.97
CA ARG A 550 3.21 20.00 -4.24
C ARG A 550 3.68 21.44 -4.02
N LEU A 551 2.97 22.43 -4.57
CA LEU A 551 3.28 23.85 -4.41
C LEU A 551 3.19 24.30 -2.95
N PHE A 552 2.22 23.79 -2.21
CA PHE A 552 2.09 24.02 -0.76
C PHE A 552 3.33 23.52 0.01
N ARG A 553 3.77 22.29 -0.23
CA ARG A 553 4.97 21.71 0.42
C ARG A 553 6.23 22.52 0.10
N ILE A 554 6.42 22.86 -1.18
CA ILE A 554 7.56 23.67 -1.63
C ILE A 554 7.57 25.04 -0.93
N ARG A 555 6.41 25.71 -0.86
CA ARG A 555 6.28 26.99 -0.16
C ARG A 555 6.66 26.84 1.31
N LYS A 556 6.18 25.81 2.00
CA LYS A 556 6.46 25.58 3.42
C LYS A 556 7.98 25.43 3.66
N THR A 557 8.65 24.61 2.85
CA THR A 557 10.11 24.44 2.90
C THR A 557 10.84 25.75 2.63
N LEU A 558 10.40 26.55 1.66
CA LEU A 558 11.00 27.84 1.36
C LEU A 558 10.83 28.86 2.51
N MET A 559 9.68 28.88 3.19
CA MET A 559 9.47 29.75 4.35
C MET A 559 10.38 29.38 5.52
N GLN A 560 10.55 28.08 5.78
CA GLN A 560 11.47 27.56 6.79
C GLN A 560 12.93 27.90 6.43
N MET A 561 13.32 27.68 5.17
CA MET A 561 14.64 28.01 4.65
C MET A 561 14.94 29.53 4.76
N LEU A 562 13.96 30.39 4.43
CA LEU A 562 14.11 31.84 4.60
C LEU A 562 14.26 32.25 6.07
N LYS A 563 13.50 31.64 6.99
CA LYS A 563 13.62 31.88 8.44
C LYS A 563 15.02 31.50 8.93
N ASP A 564 15.52 30.33 8.54
CA ASP A 564 16.84 29.83 8.92
C ASP A 564 17.98 30.66 8.31
N ARG A 565 17.77 31.25 7.11
CA ARG A 565 18.69 32.20 6.47
C ARG A 565 18.63 33.62 7.08
N GLY A 566 17.81 33.85 8.09
CA GLY A 566 17.71 35.14 8.80
C GLY A 566 16.78 36.17 8.17
N TYR A 567 15.91 35.76 7.24
CA TYR A 567 14.86 36.63 6.70
C TYR A 567 13.66 36.75 7.66
N TYR A 568 12.93 37.87 7.56
CA TYR A 568 11.74 38.10 8.36
C TYR A 568 10.57 37.28 7.84
N VAL A 569 10.36 36.11 8.44
CA VAL A 569 9.22 35.22 8.21
C VAL A 569 8.48 35.06 9.53
N GLY A 570 7.18 35.41 9.53
CA GLY A 570 6.33 35.25 10.71
C GLY A 570 5.91 33.78 10.88
N ASP A 571 5.61 33.37 12.11
CA ASP A 571 5.23 31.98 12.38
C ASP A 571 3.93 31.59 11.64
N LEU A 572 2.99 32.54 11.49
CA LEU A 572 1.79 32.40 10.66
C LEU A 572 2.07 32.12 9.17
N ASP A 573 3.23 32.52 8.63
CA ASP A 573 3.61 32.19 7.25
C ASP A 573 4.12 30.75 7.09
N ILE A 574 4.62 30.14 8.19
CA ILE A 574 5.17 28.77 8.23
C ILE A 574 4.09 27.77 8.63
N ASP A 575 3.25 28.13 9.59
CA ASP A 575 2.18 27.30 10.14
C ASP A 575 0.88 27.40 9.33
N MET A 576 0.91 28.12 8.21
CA MET A 576 -0.19 28.22 7.26
C MET A 576 -0.65 26.82 6.85
N SER A 577 -1.92 26.50 7.12
CA SER A 577 -2.50 25.22 6.71
C SER A 577 -2.71 25.19 5.19
N ARG A 578 -2.86 23.99 4.62
CA ARG A 578 -3.15 23.84 3.18
C ARG A 578 -4.44 24.56 2.79
N ASN A 579 -5.45 24.55 3.66
CA ASN A 579 -6.72 25.24 3.44
C ASN A 579 -6.56 26.76 3.48
N GLN A 580 -5.73 27.29 4.40
CA GLN A 580 -5.40 28.72 4.41
C GLN A 580 -4.58 29.14 3.19
N PHE A 581 -3.67 28.28 2.72
CA PHE A 581 -2.94 28.49 1.47
C PHE A 581 -3.90 28.55 0.27
N ARG A 582 -4.83 27.60 0.19
CA ARG A 582 -5.88 27.57 -0.84
C ARG A 582 -6.79 28.80 -0.79
N ASN A 583 -7.25 29.20 0.39
CA ASN A 583 -8.05 30.42 0.56
C ASN A 583 -7.29 31.70 0.20
N LYS A 584 -5.98 31.73 0.42
CA LYS A 584 -5.13 32.90 0.15
C LYS A 584 -4.88 33.11 -1.34
N TYR A 585 -4.70 32.03 -2.12
CA TYR A 585 -4.35 32.12 -3.54
C TYR A 585 -5.50 31.73 -4.50
N GLY A 586 -6.60 31.17 -3.97
CA GLY A 586 -7.79 30.76 -4.72
C GLY A 586 -7.64 29.40 -5.41
N ASP A 587 -8.77 28.82 -5.84
CA ASP A 587 -8.81 27.51 -6.52
C ASP A 587 -8.16 27.54 -7.92
N ASN A 588 -8.13 28.71 -8.57
CA ASN A 588 -7.54 28.92 -9.89
C ASN A 588 -6.15 29.58 -9.83
N MET A 589 -5.37 29.30 -8.78
CA MET A 589 -4.06 29.91 -8.59
C MET A 589 -3.10 29.56 -9.74
N LYS A 590 -2.33 30.54 -10.20
CA LYS A 590 -1.20 30.34 -11.12
C LYS A 590 0.10 30.27 -10.34
N ARG A 591 1.14 29.65 -10.89
CA ARG A 591 2.45 29.59 -10.22
C ARG A 591 2.99 31.01 -9.98
N GLU A 592 2.75 31.92 -10.92
CA GLU A 592 3.16 33.33 -10.82
C GLU A 592 2.51 34.08 -9.63
N ASP A 593 1.37 33.61 -9.10
CA ASP A 593 0.73 34.20 -7.93
C ASP A 593 1.48 33.90 -6.62
N LEU A 594 2.41 32.93 -6.65
CA LEU A 594 3.20 32.48 -5.50
C LEU A 594 4.50 33.28 -5.30
N VAL A 595 4.69 34.38 -6.03
CA VAL A 595 5.89 35.22 -5.89
C VAL A 595 6.01 35.76 -4.47
N ILE A 596 7.16 35.54 -3.85
CA ILE A 596 7.46 35.97 -2.48
C ILE A 596 8.55 37.03 -2.49
N ASN A 597 8.36 38.10 -1.73
CA ASN A 597 9.41 39.05 -1.37
C ASN A 597 9.53 39.08 0.16
N LYS A 598 10.75 38.91 0.69
CA LYS A 598 11.06 39.04 2.12
C LYS A 598 12.32 39.86 2.35
N ALA A 599 12.31 40.69 3.40
CA ALA A 599 13.47 41.45 3.85
C ALA A 599 14.23 40.72 4.97
N MET A 600 15.53 40.97 5.11
CA MET A 600 16.34 40.42 6.19
C MET A 600 15.92 41.00 7.55
N ARG A 601 15.90 40.18 8.63
CA ARG A 601 15.43 40.63 9.97
C ARG A 601 16.20 41.84 10.50
N ASN A 602 17.50 41.88 10.22
CA ASN A 602 18.41 42.89 10.75
C ASN A 602 18.77 43.97 9.73
N ASN A 603 18.28 43.86 8.49
CA ASN A 603 18.55 44.83 7.42
C ASN A 603 17.41 44.85 6.40
N SER A 604 16.52 45.85 6.50
CA SER A 604 15.36 45.98 5.62
C SER A 604 15.71 46.30 4.16
N SER A 605 16.95 46.74 3.88
CA SER A 605 17.43 46.99 2.52
C SER A 605 17.94 45.73 1.82
N ASP A 606 18.20 44.62 2.54
CA ASP A 606 18.58 43.34 1.93
C ASP A 606 17.33 42.47 1.78
N GLN A 607 16.80 42.45 0.56
CA GLN A 607 15.58 41.73 0.20
C GLN A 607 15.89 40.54 -0.71
N ILE A 608 15.00 39.54 -0.68
CA ILE A 608 15.05 38.38 -1.55
C ILE A 608 13.71 38.14 -2.23
N TYR A 609 13.78 37.89 -3.54
CA TYR A 609 12.66 37.43 -4.34
C TYR A 609 12.62 35.90 -4.44
N ILE A 610 11.44 35.30 -4.49
CA ILE A 610 11.23 33.93 -4.94
C ILE A 610 10.25 33.96 -6.11
N PHE A 611 10.69 33.47 -7.26
CA PHE A 611 9.89 33.41 -8.48
C PHE A 611 9.49 31.98 -8.81
N PHE A 612 8.25 31.84 -9.27
CA PHE A 612 7.62 30.58 -9.67
C PHE A 612 7.12 30.73 -11.12
N PRO A 613 7.94 30.42 -12.12
CA PRO A 613 7.56 30.58 -13.52
C PRO A 613 6.47 29.58 -13.91
N GLU A 614 5.49 30.05 -14.68
CA GLU A 614 4.43 29.20 -15.23
C GLU A 614 4.98 28.24 -16.30
N GLU A 615 5.93 28.71 -17.12
CA GLU A 615 6.50 27.92 -18.22
C GLU A 615 7.36 26.74 -17.70
N PRO A 616 7.15 25.50 -18.19
CA PRO A 616 7.90 24.34 -17.74
C PRO A 616 9.42 24.45 -17.97
N LYS A 617 9.82 25.01 -19.13
CA LYS A 617 11.22 25.30 -19.48
C LYS A 617 11.42 26.80 -19.60
N VAL A 618 12.13 27.38 -18.64
CA VAL A 618 12.30 28.84 -18.58
C VAL A 618 13.24 29.35 -19.68
N GLY A 619 12.75 30.32 -20.44
CA GLY A 619 13.45 30.98 -21.53
C GLY A 619 14.10 32.32 -21.15
N VAL A 620 14.88 32.88 -22.07
CA VAL A 620 15.58 34.18 -21.88
C VAL A 620 14.59 35.34 -21.65
N LYS A 621 13.40 35.29 -22.28
CA LYS A 621 12.38 36.34 -22.15
C LYS A 621 11.93 36.51 -20.70
N THR A 622 11.57 35.41 -20.05
CA THR A 622 11.12 35.36 -18.65
C THR A 622 12.23 35.78 -17.69
N MET A 623 13.46 35.33 -17.94
CA MET A 623 14.64 35.74 -17.17
C MET A 623 14.89 37.25 -17.24
N LYS A 624 14.74 37.86 -18.42
CA LYS A 624 14.85 39.32 -18.59
C LYS A 624 13.74 40.05 -17.83
N THR A 625 12.51 39.54 -17.84
CA THR A 625 11.39 40.11 -17.07
C THR A 625 11.71 40.15 -15.58
N TYR A 626 12.14 39.03 -14.97
CA TYR A 626 12.48 39.01 -13.55
C TYR A 626 13.69 39.86 -13.21
N THR A 627 14.73 39.85 -14.05
CA THR A 627 15.93 40.67 -13.83
C THR A 627 15.60 42.16 -13.92
N ASN A 628 14.72 42.57 -14.83
CA ASN A 628 14.29 43.97 -14.92
C ASN A 628 13.46 44.39 -13.71
N ARG A 629 12.59 43.50 -13.19
CA ARG A 629 11.85 43.75 -11.95
C ARG A 629 12.78 43.89 -10.74
N MET A 630 13.76 43.01 -10.62
CA MET A 630 14.80 43.08 -9.59
C MET A 630 15.59 44.40 -9.65
N LYS A 631 15.94 44.85 -10.87
CA LYS A 631 16.60 46.15 -11.09
C LYS A 631 15.73 47.33 -10.68
N SER A 632 14.46 47.35 -11.08
CA SER A 632 13.55 48.47 -10.79
C SER A 632 13.28 48.62 -9.29
N GLU A 633 13.30 47.50 -8.57
CA GLU A 633 13.00 47.46 -7.14
C GLU A 633 14.26 47.40 -6.25
N ASN A 634 15.46 47.51 -6.85
CA ASN A 634 16.76 47.43 -6.17
C ASN A 634 16.93 46.16 -5.30
N VAL A 635 16.43 45.02 -5.77
CA VAL A 635 16.57 43.72 -5.10
C VAL A 635 17.64 42.90 -5.81
N PHE A 636 18.69 42.50 -5.10
CA PHE A 636 19.86 41.84 -5.70
C PHE A 636 19.90 40.33 -5.49
N ARG A 637 18.96 39.75 -4.74
CA ARG A 637 18.90 38.30 -4.47
C ARG A 637 17.59 37.71 -4.93
N ALA A 638 17.64 36.54 -5.54
CA ALA A 638 16.44 35.80 -5.88
C ALA A 638 16.65 34.28 -5.84
N ILE A 639 15.54 33.56 -5.63
CA ILE A 639 15.39 32.12 -5.78
C ILE A 639 14.42 31.90 -6.94
N LEU A 640 14.77 31.01 -7.86
CA LEU A 640 13.94 30.62 -8.98
C LEU A 640 13.55 29.16 -8.86
N VAL A 641 12.24 28.88 -8.76
CA VAL A 641 11.70 27.52 -8.60
C VAL A 641 11.17 27.03 -9.94
N VAL A 642 11.95 26.22 -10.66
CA VAL A 642 11.65 25.81 -12.05
C VAL A 642 11.13 24.38 -12.12
N GLN A 643 10.25 24.08 -13.07
CA GLN A 643 9.70 22.72 -13.27
C GLN A 643 10.65 21.80 -14.06
N GLN A 644 11.43 22.39 -14.97
CA GLN A 644 12.45 21.66 -15.73
C GLN A 644 13.73 22.48 -15.80
N ASN A 645 14.78 21.81 -16.27
CA ASN A 645 16.06 22.40 -16.57
C ASN A 645 15.94 23.68 -17.41
N LEU A 646 16.61 24.76 -17.00
CA LEU A 646 16.71 26.01 -17.76
C LEU A 646 17.23 25.77 -19.18
N THR A 647 16.73 26.55 -20.14
CA THR A 647 17.28 26.54 -21.49
C THR A 647 18.78 26.95 -21.47
N PRO A 648 19.64 26.41 -22.36
CA PRO A 648 21.06 26.79 -22.40
C PRO A 648 21.28 28.30 -22.47
N PHE A 649 20.47 28.99 -23.27
CA PHE A 649 20.48 30.46 -23.38
C PHE A 649 20.07 31.17 -22.08
N ALA A 650 19.10 30.62 -21.33
CA ALA A 650 18.75 31.16 -20.01
C ALA A 650 19.89 30.98 -19.00
N ARG A 651 20.63 29.85 -19.05
CA ARG A 651 21.82 29.65 -18.19
C ARG A 651 22.94 30.64 -18.50
N THR A 652 23.20 30.90 -19.78
CA THR A 652 24.17 31.94 -20.18
C THR A 652 23.75 33.31 -19.65
N CYS A 653 22.46 33.64 -19.74
CA CYS A 653 21.92 34.89 -19.20
C CYS A 653 22.13 34.99 -17.68
N ILE A 654 21.98 33.90 -16.91
CA ILE A 654 22.28 33.87 -15.47
C ILE A 654 23.76 34.17 -15.21
N SER A 655 24.67 33.55 -15.97
CA SER A 655 26.11 33.79 -15.83
C SER A 655 26.48 35.24 -16.11
N GLU A 656 25.87 35.88 -17.11
CA GLU A 656 26.10 37.30 -17.43
C GLU A 656 25.63 38.25 -16.31
N ILE A 657 24.47 37.97 -15.70
CA ILE A 657 23.90 38.81 -14.64
C ILE A 657 24.45 38.49 -13.24
N SER A 658 25.14 37.36 -13.07
CA SER A 658 25.71 36.90 -11.80
C SER A 658 26.69 37.89 -11.14
N SER A 659 27.28 38.78 -11.94
CA SER A 659 28.14 39.86 -11.47
C SER A 659 27.41 40.93 -10.63
N LYS A 660 26.08 41.06 -10.80
CA LYS A 660 25.23 42.05 -10.12
C LYS A 660 24.10 41.43 -9.29
N PHE A 661 23.63 40.24 -9.67
CA PHE A 661 22.49 39.57 -9.04
C PHE A 661 22.90 38.18 -8.54
N HIS A 662 22.50 37.83 -7.32
CA HIS A 662 22.66 36.50 -6.76
C HIS A 662 21.37 35.71 -6.97
N LEU A 663 21.36 34.82 -7.97
CA LEU A 663 20.21 33.99 -8.31
C LEU A 663 20.49 32.51 -8.01
N GLU A 664 19.66 31.93 -7.15
CA GLU A 664 19.67 30.49 -6.86
C GLU A 664 18.55 29.81 -7.64
N VAL A 665 18.81 28.66 -8.26
CA VAL A 665 17.82 27.93 -9.06
C VAL A 665 17.56 26.58 -8.40
N PHE A 666 16.31 26.31 -8.05
CA PHE A 666 15.85 25.04 -7.51
C PHE A 666 14.93 24.38 -8.54
N GLN A 667 15.20 23.12 -8.86
CA GLN A 667 14.41 22.37 -9.84
C GLN A 667 13.42 21.45 -9.13
N VAL A 668 12.16 21.53 -9.56
CA VAL A 668 11.05 20.66 -9.16
C VAL A 668 10.86 19.65 -10.29
N LEU A 669 11.40 18.43 -10.16
CA LEU A 669 11.19 17.40 -11.16
C LEU A 669 9.71 16.99 -11.21
N LEU A 670 9.09 17.09 -12.40
CA LEU A 670 8.02 16.16 -12.78
C LEU A 670 8.69 14.79 -12.96
N GLU A 671 8.05 13.73 -12.47
CA GLU A 671 8.53 12.35 -12.61
C GLU A 671 9.11 12.11 -14.01
N ILE A 672 10.40 11.78 -14.07
CA ILE A 672 11.02 11.34 -15.32
C ILE A 672 10.67 9.87 -15.49
N LYS A 673 9.89 9.54 -16.54
CA LYS A 673 9.84 8.19 -17.08
C LYS A 673 11.24 7.81 -17.54
N LEU A 674 11.97 7.03 -16.73
CA LEU A 674 13.28 6.48 -17.06
C LEU A 674 13.12 5.35 -18.06
N GLN A 675 12.94 5.72 -19.32
CA GLN A 675 12.97 4.78 -20.44
C GLN A 675 14.25 5.09 -21.23
N LYS A 676 15.17 4.12 -21.25
CA LYS A 676 16.48 4.09 -21.94
C LYS A 676 17.69 4.45 -21.07
N PHE A 677 18.13 3.49 -20.26
CA PHE A 677 19.55 3.19 -20.10
C PHE A 677 19.70 1.67 -20.06
N CYS A 678 19.73 1.05 -21.25
CA CYS A 678 20.30 -0.28 -21.40
C CYS A 678 21.81 -0.11 -21.57
N ASP A 679 22.55 -1.00 -20.90
CA ASP A 679 23.99 -1.22 -21.01
C ASP A 679 24.91 -0.13 -20.43
N PHE A 680 25.25 -0.26 -19.14
CA PHE A 680 26.63 -0.28 -18.62
C PHE A 680 26.66 -0.30 -17.08
N HIS A 681 27.35 -1.31 -16.52
CA HIS A 681 27.84 -1.53 -15.14
C HIS A 681 27.18 -0.83 -13.94
N ILE A 682 26.81 -1.66 -12.96
CA ILE A 682 26.25 -1.39 -11.61
C ILE A 682 26.89 -0.19 -10.86
N ILE A 683 28.16 0.13 -11.08
CA ILE A 683 28.83 1.27 -10.44
C ILE A 683 28.29 2.61 -10.97
N VAL A 684 27.97 2.71 -12.27
CA VAL A 684 27.37 3.93 -12.85
C VAL A 684 25.93 4.09 -12.36
N LEU A 685 25.21 2.99 -12.10
CA LEU A 685 23.85 3.01 -11.57
C LEU A 685 23.80 3.33 -10.07
N ILE A 686 24.75 2.86 -9.26
CA ILE A 686 24.89 3.29 -7.86
C ILE A 686 25.28 4.76 -7.79
N ILE A 687 26.21 5.22 -8.65
CA ILE A 687 26.52 6.65 -8.77
C ILE A 687 25.28 7.41 -9.24
N ALA A 688 24.50 6.90 -10.20
CA ALA A 688 23.28 7.53 -10.69
C ALA A 688 22.20 7.58 -9.60
N ILE A 689 21.98 6.52 -8.81
CA ILE A 689 21.01 6.47 -7.71
C ILE A 689 21.45 7.36 -6.54
N PHE A 690 22.74 7.39 -6.19
CA PHE A 690 23.27 8.31 -5.18
C PHE A 690 23.22 9.78 -5.67
N TYR A 691 23.41 10.01 -6.97
CA TYR A 691 23.26 11.31 -7.62
C TYR A 691 21.77 11.70 -7.77
N PHE A 692 20.86 10.73 -7.95
CA PHE A 692 19.42 10.89 -8.18
C PHE A 692 18.65 11.10 -6.87
N LEU A 693 18.98 10.34 -5.80
CA LEU A 693 18.48 10.60 -4.44
C LEU A 693 18.95 11.95 -3.90
N SER A 694 20.09 12.47 -4.36
CA SER A 694 20.51 13.85 -4.04
C SER A 694 19.74 14.93 -4.81
N LYS A 695 18.97 14.55 -5.85
CA LYS A 695 18.30 15.45 -6.79
C LYS A 695 16.77 15.34 -6.84
N GLU A 696 16.15 14.39 -6.12
CA GLU A 696 14.70 14.40 -5.94
C GLU A 696 14.29 15.70 -5.24
N ALA A 697 13.45 16.48 -5.95
CA ALA A 697 13.02 17.85 -5.67
C ALA A 697 13.51 18.46 -4.34
N GLU A 698 14.57 19.26 -4.43
CA GLU A 698 15.31 19.91 -3.32
C GLU A 698 14.45 20.67 -2.28
N LEU A 699 13.16 20.90 -2.57
CA LEU A 699 12.22 21.66 -1.74
C LEU A 699 10.99 20.85 -1.29
N MET A 700 10.81 19.60 -1.73
CA MET A 700 9.63 18.79 -1.39
C MET A 700 9.67 18.23 0.04
N VAL A 701 10.88 17.97 0.56
CA VAL A 701 11.14 17.53 1.93
C VAL A 701 12.18 18.47 2.52
N ASN A 702 11.95 18.95 3.75
CA ASN A 702 12.97 19.73 4.43
C ASN A 702 14.13 18.82 4.81
N VAL A 703 15.30 19.08 4.25
CA VAL A 703 16.54 18.31 4.46
C VAL A 703 16.95 18.32 5.95
N LYS A 704 16.43 19.21 6.80
CA LYS A 704 16.72 19.21 8.24
C LYS A 704 15.90 18.19 9.05
N ASP A 705 14.72 17.78 8.58
CA ASP A 705 13.73 17.07 9.40
C ASP A 705 13.97 15.54 9.49
N HIS A 706 14.99 15.03 8.80
CA HIS A 706 15.33 13.61 8.83
C HIS A 706 16.14 13.24 10.09
N VAL A 707 15.75 12.15 10.76
CA VAL A 707 16.35 11.68 12.03
C VAL A 707 17.87 11.50 11.99
N LEU A 708 18.44 11.19 10.82
CA LEU A 708 19.88 10.98 10.61
C LEU A 708 20.67 12.27 10.29
N ILE A 709 20.02 13.43 10.15
CA ILE A 709 20.67 14.67 9.77
C ILE A 709 21.01 15.48 11.03
N PRO A 710 22.31 15.73 11.31
CA PRO A 710 22.71 16.39 12.54
C PRO A 710 22.41 17.89 12.54
N GLU A 711 22.53 18.53 13.70
CA GLU A 711 22.32 19.97 13.80
C GLU A 711 23.47 20.74 13.14
N HIS A 712 23.14 21.77 12.35
CA HIS A 712 24.10 22.57 11.59
C HIS A 712 23.97 24.05 11.98
N GLN A 713 25.11 24.72 12.20
CA GLN A 713 25.17 26.14 12.57
C GLN A 713 26.26 26.84 11.75
N LEU A 714 25.91 27.91 11.04
CA LEU A 714 26.88 28.76 10.35
C LEU A 714 27.65 29.61 11.36
N LEU A 715 28.98 29.62 11.26
CA LEU A 715 29.82 30.48 12.08
C LEU A 715 29.96 31.89 11.49
N THR A 716 29.95 32.89 12.35
CA THR A 716 30.34 34.27 12.04
C THR A 716 31.84 34.38 11.74
N ASN A 717 32.28 35.50 11.18
CA ASN A 717 33.71 35.71 10.88
C ASN A 717 34.56 35.72 12.16
N GLU A 718 34.02 36.27 13.25
CA GLU A 718 34.63 36.33 14.57
C GLU A 718 34.74 34.94 15.20
N GLU A 719 33.66 34.15 15.15
CA GLU A 719 33.65 32.76 15.64
C GLU A 719 34.58 31.87 14.81
N LYS A 720 34.59 32.05 13.48
CA LYS A 720 35.52 31.38 12.57
C LYS A 720 36.97 31.70 12.94
N LYS A 721 37.31 32.97 13.16
CA LYS A 721 38.66 33.38 13.57
C LYS A 721 39.04 32.74 14.91
N THR A 722 38.14 32.79 15.88
CA THR A 722 38.32 32.19 17.21
C THR A 722 38.53 30.67 17.11
N LEU A 723 37.78 29.98 16.24
CA LEU A 723 37.92 28.55 15.98
C LEU A 723 39.30 28.21 15.44
N LEU A 724 39.74 28.93 14.40
CA LEU A 724 41.03 28.69 13.74
C LEU A 724 42.20 28.93 14.69
N GLU A 725 42.12 29.97 15.52
CA GLU A 725 43.10 30.27 16.57
C GLU A 725 43.11 29.17 17.65
N ARG A 726 41.94 28.78 18.16
CA ARG A 726 41.80 27.75 19.21
C ARG A 726 42.38 26.41 18.82
N TYR A 727 42.17 25.99 17.57
CA TYR A 727 42.68 24.71 17.06
C TYR A 727 44.04 24.85 16.35
N THR A 728 44.58 26.07 16.23
CA THR A 728 45.84 26.37 15.53
C THR A 728 45.86 25.78 14.10
N VAL A 729 44.76 25.94 13.36
CA VAL A 729 44.59 25.43 12.00
C VAL A 729 44.26 26.55 11.01
N LYS A 730 44.64 26.36 9.75
CA LYS A 730 44.23 27.22 8.63
C LYS A 730 42.89 26.75 8.07
N GLU A 731 42.15 27.66 7.44
CA GLU A 731 40.86 27.37 6.80
C GLU A 731 40.93 26.18 5.82
N THR A 732 42.04 26.07 5.09
CA THR A 732 42.28 25.00 4.10
C THR A 732 42.48 23.62 4.71
N GLN A 733 42.72 23.53 6.02
CA GLN A 733 42.93 22.29 6.76
C GLN A 733 41.65 21.74 7.38
N LEU A 734 40.55 22.50 7.36
CA LEU A 734 39.24 22.00 7.77
C LEU A 734 38.67 21.05 6.69
N PRO A 735 37.95 19.98 7.08
CA PRO A 735 37.22 19.12 6.15
C PRO A 735 36.29 19.94 5.24
N ARG A 736 36.19 19.56 3.97
CA ARG A 736 35.51 20.38 2.96
C ARG A 736 34.05 19.98 2.76
N ILE A 737 33.20 20.95 2.45
CA ILE A 737 31.83 20.74 1.97
C ILE A 737 31.62 21.56 0.70
N GLN A 738 31.04 20.96 -0.34
CA GLN A 738 30.84 21.66 -1.62
C GLN A 738 29.71 22.68 -1.49
N VAL A 739 29.80 23.83 -2.16
CA VAL A 739 28.67 24.78 -2.30
C VAL A 739 27.42 24.15 -2.92
N THR A 740 27.57 23.04 -3.66
CA THR A 740 26.46 22.29 -4.24
C THR A 740 25.84 21.26 -3.30
N ASP A 741 26.42 21.05 -2.11
CA ASP A 741 25.89 20.12 -1.11
C ASP A 741 24.47 20.54 -0.66
N PRO A 742 23.51 19.61 -0.47
CA PRO A 742 22.14 19.94 -0.09
C PRO A 742 22.03 20.82 1.16
N ILE A 743 22.86 20.59 2.19
CA ILE A 743 22.87 21.41 3.41
C ILE A 743 23.49 22.78 3.14
N ALA A 744 24.56 22.85 2.33
CA ALA A 744 25.16 24.11 1.93
C ALA A 744 24.17 24.96 1.11
N ARG A 745 23.40 24.34 0.23
CA ARG A 745 22.35 25.00 -0.56
C ARG A 745 21.15 25.39 0.29
N TYR A 746 20.73 24.60 1.26
CA TYR A 746 19.66 24.96 2.20
C TYR A 746 20.01 26.26 2.95
N TYR A 747 21.19 26.34 3.56
CA TYR A 747 21.64 27.54 4.28
C TYR A 747 22.15 28.68 3.38
N GLY A 748 22.25 28.48 2.06
CA GLY A 748 22.76 29.49 1.12
C GLY A 748 24.24 29.81 1.35
N LEU A 749 25.05 28.80 1.73
CA LEU A 749 26.45 28.98 2.10
C LEU A 749 27.31 29.37 0.89
N LYS A 750 28.28 30.25 1.14
CA LYS A 750 29.26 30.74 0.17
C LYS A 750 30.63 30.14 0.44
N ARG A 751 31.43 30.03 -0.63
CA ARG A 751 32.85 29.68 -0.54
C ARG A 751 33.55 30.56 0.49
N GLY A 752 34.34 29.95 1.37
CA GLY A 752 35.02 30.66 2.44
C GLY A 752 34.32 30.63 3.80
N GLN A 753 33.06 30.17 3.88
CA GLN A 753 32.35 30.04 5.15
C GLN A 753 32.65 28.72 5.86
N VAL A 754 32.39 28.67 7.17
CA VAL A 754 32.59 27.46 7.99
C VAL A 754 31.27 27.06 8.67
N LEU A 755 30.89 25.80 8.50
CA LEU A 755 29.70 25.19 9.08
C LEU A 755 30.09 24.32 10.27
N LYS A 756 29.51 24.58 11.43
CA LYS A 756 29.60 23.73 12.62
C LYS A 756 28.50 22.66 12.56
N ILE A 757 28.85 21.42 12.86
CA ILE A 757 27.97 20.26 12.84
C ILE A 757 27.99 19.61 14.21
N ILE A 758 26.83 19.45 14.84
CA ILE A 758 26.67 18.89 16.19
C ILE A 758 25.90 17.57 16.06
N ARG A 759 26.53 16.47 16.45
CA ARG A 759 25.94 15.13 16.44
C ARG A 759 25.72 14.62 17.87
N PRO A 760 24.62 13.92 18.18
CA PRO A 760 24.53 13.14 19.41
C PRO A 760 25.59 12.03 19.37
N SER A 761 26.25 11.78 20.49
CA SER A 761 27.26 10.73 20.64
C SER A 761 27.01 10.00 21.94
N GLU A 762 26.86 8.69 21.90
CA GLU A 762 26.59 7.88 23.09
C GLU A 762 27.74 7.91 24.10
N THR A 763 28.98 8.10 23.63
CA THR A 763 30.18 8.13 24.48
C THR A 763 30.56 9.53 24.96
N ALA A 764 30.36 10.57 24.13
CA ALA A 764 30.78 11.94 24.44
C ALA A 764 29.61 12.90 24.74
N GLY A 765 28.36 12.42 24.70
CA GLY A 765 27.14 13.21 24.76
C GLY A 765 26.89 14.00 23.46
N ARG A 766 27.83 14.86 23.06
CA ARG A 766 27.79 15.63 21.81
C ARG A 766 29.14 15.62 21.09
N TYR A 767 29.13 15.27 19.82
CA TYR A 767 30.29 15.32 18.94
C TYR A 767 30.19 16.51 17.97
N VAL A 768 31.14 17.44 18.04
CA VAL A 768 31.14 18.66 17.21
C VAL A 768 32.25 18.58 16.17
N THR A 769 31.91 18.83 14.89
CA THR A 769 32.87 18.95 13.79
C THR A 769 32.63 20.22 12.99
N TYR A 770 33.62 20.67 12.23
CA TYR A 770 33.58 21.90 11.45
C TYR A 770 33.96 21.61 10.00
N ARG A 771 33.21 22.17 9.05
CA ARG A 771 33.48 22.01 7.61
C ARG A 771 33.62 23.35 6.90
N TYR A 772 34.64 23.48 6.05
CA TYR A 772 34.92 24.64 5.23
C TYR A 772 34.26 24.52 3.85
N VAL A 773 33.53 25.56 3.45
CA VAL A 773 32.74 25.57 2.20
C VAL A 773 33.64 25.89 1.01
N VAL A 774 33.67 25.00 0.02
CA VAL A 774 34.49 25.07 -1.21
C VAL A 774 33.69 25.02 -2.49
#